data_AF-A0A345QQI1-F1
#
_entry.id   AF-A0A345QQI1-F1
#
_cell.length_a   1.000
_cell.length_b   1.000
_cell.length_c   1.000
_cell.angle_alpha   90.00
_cell.angle_beta   90.00
_cell.angle_gamma   90.00
#
_symmetry.space_group_name_H-M   'P 1'
#
loop_
_entity.id
_entity.type
_entity.pdbx_description
1 polymer ?
#
loop_
_entity_poly.entity_id
_entity_poly.type
_entity_poly.pdbx_seq_one_letter_code
_entity_poly.pdbx_strand_id
1 'polypeptide(L)'
;MDLKNMKLSKICALARFTLLCALAFALVLFGGATQAQDAKPWIVAVAGPMTGESAHLGKAMVDATRLKAEEINKAGGVNGRSIEVAAYDDQNSPELAAKVALEIATQSQAVLVIGHRTSGASIAAAPVYMEHGIAAITGTATADALTVNNPWYFRATYNNKMQAEFSANYISSVLGYRTATLVATDDAYGRSLRDAFKASSENLRMDIAHLYDVDPESPDIDLDMADIVAELSLMPDSGMVFLAMNAVNAAHFVREMRNSGFALPIFGADSINQTFPSYFEPDPILKTRPGDFTDQILATTSMIWDVANEDAIKFRNEFADRFGTSPDSGMALYYDAAGVSFKALASIDASISDLTIQREGIRNHFASLDTRADAYEGITGKIFFDDIGNAEKTVPVGVFELGEFISAPVQLQAVENPVMVPNFSDKLESGEIVPQSDGYMHATQIVYFGVDLNEVSNLNTATGNYDLDFYLWLRYRGKLDLNKIEFSNAVTPINLDNPIWKRERNGMNIVTFKVRGTFSGEFQFADYPFDRQHITLVVRHQDRNSESMRFVADRLGMLLADENSTLLAKVEQEQAFKTSKGWRVLDAQIYQDLIKTASTLGETRFFQGETEVNFSRMVLSLEIGRHLTSYSSTILLPMTILFTIGLLLFAVPIQELPPRLSGGILVLVTVSLLRARLSNDLPNIGYLVAIDYIFFALQIIMLFGILVSVLSYWLLASQRSVAASRVNKLGAVLYPIPILAVGFYIWFTISIVAPL
;
A
#
# COMPACT_ATOMS: atom_id res chain seq x y z
N MET A 1 38.68 -10.72 -59.84
CA MET A 1 38.08 -11.87 -59.14
C MET A 1 36.61 -11.92 -59.53
N ASP A 2 36.24 -12.92 -60.32
CA ASP A 2 35.03 -12.99 -61.14
C ASP A 2 33.81 -13.46 -60.33
N LEU A 3 32.79 -12.61 -60.20
CA LEU A 3 31.57 -12.85 -59.39
C LEU A 3 30.48 -13.64 -60.13
N LYS A 4 30.69 -14.03 -61.40
CA LYS A 4 29.72 -14.83 -62.18
C LYS A 4 29.66 -16.31 -61.79
N ASN A 5 30.63 -16.82 -61.04
CA ASN A 5 30.71 -18.24 -60.66
C ASN A 5 30.62 -18.50 -59.14
N MET A 6 29.98 -17.61 -58.38
CA MET A 6 29.61 -17.96 -57.01
C MET A 6 28.34 -18.82 -57.04
N LYS A 7 28.53 -20.14 -57.01
CA LYS A 7 27.47 -21.14 -56.86
C LYS A 7 26.48 -20.69 -55.79
N LEU A 8 25.18 -20.86 -56.03
CA LEU A 8 24.07 -20.52 -55.13
C LEU A 8 24.34 -20.93 -53.66
N SER A 9 25.10 -22.01 -53.46
CA SER A 9 25.58 -22.49 -52.16
C SER A 9 26.44 -21.50 -51.37
N LYS A 10 27.27 -20.66 -52.01
CA LYS A 10 28.11 -19.65 -51.33
C LYS A 10 27.34 -18.38 -50.95
N ILE A 11 26.30 -18.04 -51.71
CA ILE A 11 25.39 -16.93 -51.37
C ILE A 11 24.48 -17.35 -50.21
N CYS A 12 23.98 -18.60 -50.22
CA CYS A 12 23.26 -19.17 -49.08
C CYS A 12 24.15 -19.34 -47.85
N ALA A 13 25.44 -19.67 -48.00
CA ALA A 13 26.39 -19.77 -46.88
C ALA A 13 26.69 -18.40 -46.26
N LEU A 14 26.85 -17.35 -47.08
CA LEU A 14 27.06 -16.00 -46.59
C LEU A 14 25.79 -15.44 -45.93
N ALA A 15 24.61 -15.64 -46.51
CA ALA A 15 23.34 -15.25 -45.91
C ALA A 15 23.05 -16.02 -44.61
N ARG A 16 23.40 -17.31 -44.52
CA ARG A 16 23.35 -18.08 -43.27
C ARG A 16 24.33 -17.55 -42.23
N PHE A 17 25.53 -17.14 -42.63
CA PHE A 17 26.52 -16.57 -41.72
C PHE A 17 26.08 -15.20 -41.19
N THR A 18 25.53 -14.32 -42.03
CA THR A 18 24.97 -13.03 -41.57
C THR A 18 23.72 -13.21 -40.71
N LEU A 19 22.86 -14.19 -41.03
CA LEU A 19 21.70 -14.54 -40.20
C LEU A 19 22.15 -15.13 -38.85
N LEU A 20 23.22 -15.94 -38.83
CA LEU A 20 23.83 -16.49 -37.61
C LEU A 20 24.51 -15.42 -36.75
N CYS A 21 25.19 -14.44 -37.36
CA CYS A 21 25.77 -13.32 -36.63
C CYS A 21 24.70 -12.36 -36.10
N ALA A 22 23.61 -12.13 -36.84
CA ALA A 22 22.46 -11.36 -36.37
C ALA A 22 21.70 -12.11 -35.26
N LEU A 23 21.57 -13.44 -35.36
CA LEU A 23 21.04 -14.27 -34.27
C LEU A 23 21.96 -14.29 -33.07
N ALA A 24 23.28 -14.31 -33.25
CA ALA A 24 24.25 -14.29 -32.15
C ALA A 24 24.30 -12.92 -31.47
N PHE A 25 24.21 -11.82 -32.22
CA PHE A 25 24.13 -10.48 -31.66
C PHE A 25 22.77 -10.23 -30.98
N ALA A 26 21.69 -10.80 -31.51
CA ALA A 26 20.41 -10.89 -30.80
C ALA A 26 20.56 -11.75 -29.55
N LEU A 27 21.22 -12.92 -29.58
CA LEU A 27 21.46 -13.75 -28.39
C LEU A 27 22.42 -13.12 -27.37
N VAL A 28 23.26 -12.16 -27.73
CA VAL A 28 24.08 -11.41 -26.76
C VAL A 28 23.31 -10.22 -26.17
N LEU A 29 22.41 -9.60 -26.94
CA LEU A 29 21.50 -8.56 -26.46
C LEU A 29 20.28 -9.13 -25.68
N PHE A 30 19.89 -10.37 -25.97
CA PHE A 30 18.85 -11.14 -25.28
C PHE A 30 19.42 -12.17 -24.29
N GLY A 31 20.72 -12.48 -24.32
CA GLY A 31 21.37 -13.44 -23.41
C GLY A 31 21.66 -12.88 -22.02
N GLY A 32 21.36 -11.59 -21.81
CA GLY A 32 21.22 -10.99 -20.49
C GLY A 32 19.82 -11.13 -19.90
N ALA A 33 18.83 -11.63 -20.66
CA ALA A 33 17.65 -12.22 -20.05
C ALA A 33 18.13 -13.53 -19.43
N THR A 34 18.46 -13.47 -18.15
CA THR A 34 18.62 -14.63 -17.29
C THR A 34 17.62 -15.67 -17.74
N GLN A 35 18.14 -16.78 -18.25
CA GLN A 35 17.38 -17.97 -18.54
C GLN A 35 16.63 -18.28 -17.25
N ALA A 36 15.34 -17.90 -17.19
CA ALA A 36 14.44 -18.33 -16.15
C ALA A 36 14.40 -19.85 -16.31
N GLN A 37 15.28 -20.51 -15.58
CA GLN A 37 15.30 -21.94 -15.43
C GLN A 37 13.87 -22.32 -15.01
N ASP A 38 13.32 -23.41 -15.55
CA ASP A 38 12.03 -24.01 -15.14
C ASP A 38 12.11 -24.48 -13.67
N ALA A 39 12.37 -23.56 -12.75
CA ALA A 39 12.46 -23.80 -11.34
C ALA A 39 11.04 -23.90 -10.82
N LYS A 40 10.73 -25.01 -10.13
CA LYS A 40 9.39 -25.27 -9.61
C LYS A 40 8.91 -24.08 -8.76
N PRO A 41 7.65 -23.65 -8.85
CA PRO A 41 7.17 -22.55 -8.04
C PRO A 41 7.27 -22.87 -6.54
N TRP A 42 7.30 -21.83 -5.71
CA TRP A 42 7.01 -21.94 -4.29
C TRP A 42 5.50 -22.05 -4.12
N ILE A 43 5.01 -23.21 -3.68
CA ILE A 43 3.57 -23.40 -3.44
C ILE A 43 3.26 -22.96 -2.01
N VAL A 44 2.33 -22.02 -1.88
CA VAL A 44 1.83 -21.52 -0.59
C VAL A 44 0.35 -21.85 -0.50
N ALA A 45 -0.02 -22.59 0.56
CA ALA A 45 -1.41 -22.92 0.82
C ALA A 45 -2.10 -21.76 1.53
N VAL A 46 -3.31 -21.40 1.09
CA VAL A 46 -4.20 -20.47 1.79
C VAL A 46 -5.44 -21.24 2.19
N ALA A 47 -5.63 -21.45 3.49
CA ALA A 47 -6.75 -22.20 4.04
C ALA A 47 -7.76 -21.27 4.72
N GLY A 48 -9.03 -21.38 4.36
CA GLY A 48 -10.11 -20.54 4.89
C GLY A 48 -11.47 -20.87 4.26
N PRO A 49 -12.52 -20.10 4.59
CA PRO A 49 -13.87 -20.42 4.15
C PRO A 49 -14.07 -19.97 2.70
N MET A 50 -13.89 -20.88 1.73
CA MET A 50 -14.08 -20.57 0.30
C MET A 50 -15.52 -20.80 -0.14
N THR A 51 -16.30 -21.56 0.64
CA THR A 51 -17.75 -21.75 0.45
C THR A 51 -18.54 -21.44 1.73
N GLY A 52 -19.88 -21.43 1.64
CA GLY A 52 -20.77 -21.07 2.74
C GLY A 52 -20.96 -19.55 2.90
N GLU A 53 -21.55 -19.12 4.02
CA GLU A 53 -21.90 -17.72 4.27
C GLU A 53 -20.67 -16.80 4.39
N SER A 54 -19.54 -17.36 4.83
CA SER A 54 -18.26 -16.67 4.94
C SER A 54 -17.37 -16.75 3.68
N ALA A 55 -17.89 -17.26 2.55
CA ALA A 55 -17.11 -17.46 1.31
C ALA A 55 -16.40 -16.20 0.80
N HIS A 56 -17.06 -15.05 0.92
CA HIS A 56 -16.49 -13.75 0.52
C HIS A 56 -15.22 -13.41 1.30
N LEU A 57 -15.16 -13.80 2.57
CA LEU A 57 -14.00 -13.58 3.43
C LEU A 57 -12.83 -14.48 3.07
N GLY A 58 -13.05 -15.77 2.79
CA GLY A 58 -11.98 -16.67 2.36
C GLY A 58 -11.44 -16.31 0.98
N LYS A 59 -12.31 -15.92 0.05
CA LYS A 59 -11.90 -15.39 -1.26
C LYS A 59 -11.00 -14.16 -1.09
N ALA A 60 -11.38 -13.23 -0.22
CA ALA A 60 -10.58 -12.04 0.06
C ALA A 60 -9.20 -12.34 0.66
N MET A 61 -9.08 -13.38 1.51
CA MET A 61 -7.78 -13.86 2.01
C MET A 61 -6.86 -14.31 0.87
N VAL A 62 -7.42 -15.08 -0.08
CA VAL A 62 -6.69 -15.57 -1.25
C VAL A 62 -6.31 -14.41 -2.16
N ASP A 63 -7.22 -13.46 -2.37
CA ASP A 63 -6.99 -12.30 -3.24
C ASP A 63 -5.91 -11.37 -2.68
N ALA A 64 -5.90 -11.12 -1.36
CA ALA A 64 -4.84 -10.35 -0.69
C ALA A 64 -3.47 -11.05 -0.77
N THR A 65 -3.44 -12.37 -0.54
CA THR A 65 -2.21 -13.17 -0.67
C THR A 65 -1.70 -13.20 -2.11
N ARG A 66 -2.62 -13.34 -3.07
CA ARG A 66 -2.31 -13.37 -4.51
C ARG A 66 -1.76 -12.03 -4.97
N LEU A 67 -2.33 -10.91 -4.52
CA LEU A 67 -1.85 -9.58 -4.87
C LEU A 67 -0.36 -9.41 -4.50
N LYS A 68 0.00 -9.75 -3.26
CA LYS A 68 1.39 -9.73 -2.81
C LYS A 68 2.28 -10.71 -3.60
N ALA A 69 1.79 -11.92 -3.89
CA ALA A 69 2.55 -12.91 -4.66
C ALA A 69 2.85 -12.41 -6.09
N GLU A 70 1.88 -11.71 -6.70
CA GLU A 70 2.04 -11.16 -8.04
C GLU A 70 3.01 -9.98 -8.09
N GLU A 71 3.00 -9.09 -7.09
CA GLU A 71 4.02 -8.04 -6.96
C GLU A 71 5.43 -8.63 -6.97
N ILE A 72 5.66 -9.68 -6.16
CA ILE A 72 6.94 -10.36 -6.08
C ILE A 72 7.27 -11.11 -7.37
N ASN A 73 6.29 -11.79 -7.97
CA ASN A 73 6.48 -12.48 -9.25
C ASN A 73 6.84 -11.51 -10.39
N LYS A 74 6.21 -10.33 -10.44
CA LYS A 74 6.57 -9.25 -11.38
C LYS A 74 8.01 -8.76 -11.17
N ALA A 75 8.50 -8.77 -9.93
CA ALA A 75 9.88 -8.45 -9.59
C ALA A 75 10.90 -9.60 -9.83
N GLY A 76 10.48 -10.71 -10.44
CA GLY A 76 11.34 -11.86 -10.76
C GLY A 76 11.20 -13.05 -9.82
N GLY A 77 10.24 -13.02 -8.89
CA GLY A 77 9.99 -14.10 -7.92
C GLY A 77 10.98 -14.10 -6.75
N VAL A 78 10.93 -15.16 -5.94
CA VAL A 78 11.84 -15.35 -4.80
C VAL A 78 12.94 -16.31 -5.18
N ASN A 79 14.19 -15.84 -5.15
CA ASN A 79 15.36 -16.60 -5.59
C ASN A 79 15.18 -17.19 -7.01
N GLY A 80 14.53 -16.43 -7.90
CA GLY A 80 14.25 -16.81 -9.30
C GLY A 80 13.09 -17.79 -9.49
N ARG A 81 12.34 -18.13 -8.44
CA ARG A 81 11.17 -19.01 -8.47
C ARG A 81 9.89 -18.19 -8.28
N SER A 82 8.87 -18.41 -9.10
CA SER A 82 7.57 -17.80 -8.89
C SER A 82 6.87 -18.37 -7.66
N ILE A 83 5.96 -17.60 -7.07
CA ILE A 83 5.06 -18.02 -6.00
C ILE A 83 3.71 -18.41 -6.61
N GLU A 84 3.19 -19.57 -6.22
CA GLU A 84 1.86 -20.07 -6.56
C GLU A 84 1.01 -20.17 -5.29
N VAL A 85 -0.17 -19.55 -5.33
CA VAL A 85 -1.13 -19.53 -4.21
C VAL A 85 -2.20 -20.59 -4.44
N ALA A 86 -2.22 -21.62 -3.58
CA ALA A 86 -3.19 -22.71 -3.63
C ALA A 86 -4.25 -22.53 -2.55
N ALA A 87 -5.52 -22.39 -2.94
CA ALA A 87 -6.64 -22.18 -2.02
C ALA A 87 -7.23 -23.52 -1.54
N TYR A 88 -7.54 -23.60 -0.24
CA TYR A 88 -8.17 -24.75 0.41
C TYR A 88 -9.39 -24.29 1.22
N ASP A 89 -10.50 -25.02 1.06
CA ASP A 89 -11.79 -24.69 1.67
C ASP A 89 -12.02 -25.43 2.99
N ASP A 90 -12.00 -24.70 4.10
CA ASP A 90 -12.31 -25.23 5.44
C ASP A 90 -13.74 -24.94 5.90
N GLN A 91 -14.50 -24.14 5.14
CA GLN A 91 -15.87 -23.70 5.47
C GLN A 91 -16.02 -23.08 6.88
N ASN A 92 -14.94 -22.59 7.49
CA ASN A 92 -14.86 -22.20 8.90
C ASN A 92 -15.24 -23.31 9.91
N SER A 93 -15.29 -24.59 9.50
CA SER A 93 -15.55 -25.72 10.40
C SER A 93 -14.24 -26.22 11.02
N PRO A 94 -14.14 -26.34 12.36
CA PRO A 94 -12.99 -26.95 13.01
C PRO A 94 -12.69 -28.37 12.52
N GLU A 95 -13.71 -29.19 12.30
CA GLU A 95 -13.56 -30.56 11.82
C GLU A 95 -13.03 -30.62 10.40
N LEU A 96 -13.51 -29.73 9.52
CA LEU A 96 -13.04 -29.67 8.14
C LEU A 96 -11.64 -29.05 8.05
N ALA A 97 -11.35 -28.04 8.88
CA ALA A 97 -10.02 -27.43 8.98
C ALA A 97 -8.94 -28.46 9.32
N ALA A 98 -9.18 -29.36 10.28
CA ALA A 98 -8.25 -30.45 10.60
C ALA A 98 -8.02 -31.40 9.41
N LYS A 99 -9.06 -31.71 8.62
CA LYS A 99 -8.95 -32.55 7.41
C LYS A 99 -8.17 -31.85 6.31
N VAL A 100 -8.46 -30.57 6.07
CA VAL A 100 -7.75 -29.71 5.11
C VAL A 100 -6.27 -29.59 5.49
N ALA A 101 -5.97 -29.41 6.78
CA ALA A 101 -4.60 -29.37 7.27
C ALA A 101 -3.86 -30.68 6.95
N LEU A 102 -4.51 -31.83 7.15
CA LEU A 102 -3.93 -33.14 6.83
C LEU A 102 -3.73 -33.31 5.32
N GLU A 103 -4.67 -32.87 4.49
CA GLU A 103 -4.55 -32.86 3.03
C GLU A 103 -3.35 -32.02 2.58
N ILE A 104 -3.23 -30.78 3.08
CA ILE A 104 -2.09 -29.90 2.79
C ILE A 104 -0.78 -30.57 3.22
N ALA A 105 -0.73 -31.13 4.43
CA ALA A 105 0.47 -31.73 4.98
C ALA A 105 0.96 -32.96 4.19
N THR A 106 0.03 -33.79 3.70
CA THR A 106 0.33 -35.12 3.14
C THR A 106 0.25 -35.21 1.61
N GLN A 107 -0.54 -34.36 0.96
CA GLN A 107 -0.85 -34.46 -0.48
C GLN A 107 -0.36 -33.26 -1.29
N SER A 108 -0.07 -32.13 -0.65
CA SER A 108 0.43 -30.93 -1.34
C SER A 108 1.96 -30.86 -1.40
N GLN A 109 2.48 -29.90 -2.18
CA GLN A 109 3.88 -29.47 -2.12
C GLN A 109 4.02 -28.08 -1.46
N ALA A 110 3.05 -27.71 -0.62
CA ALA A 110 3.05 -26.43 0.05
C ALA A 110 4.21 -26.35 1.05
N VAL A 111 4.97 -25.26 0.98
CA VAL A 111 6.10 -24.99 1.87
C VAL A 111 5.69 -24.25 3.14
N LEU A 112 4.52 -23.62 3.13
CA LEU A 112 3.90 -22.95 4.28
C LEU A 112 2.39 -22.82 4.08
N VAL A 113 1.69 -22.50 5.17
CA VAL A 113 0.24 -22.23 5.18
C VAL A 113 -0.03 -20.80 5.65
N ILE A 114 -0.90 -20.09 4.94
CA ILE A 114 -1.52 -18.84 5.38
C ILE A 114 -2.97 -19.15 5.72
N GLY A 115 -3.38 -18.86 6.96
CA GLY A 115 -4.67 -19.26 7.51
C GLY A 115 -4.51 -20.03 8.82
N HIS A 116 -5.55 -20.64 9.37
CA HIS A 116 -6.94 -20.52 8.97
C HIS A 116 -7.54 -19.18 9.41
N ARG A 117 -8.78 -18.89 9.01
CA ARG A 117 -9.43 -17.59 9.29
C ARG A 117 -9.85 -17.44 10.75
N THR A 118 -10.62 -18.39 11.25
CA THR A 118 -11.22 -18.32 12.59
C THR A 118 -10.34 -18.99 13.63
N SER A 119 -10.48 -18.56 14.88
CA SER A 119 -9.79 -19.19 16.02
C SER A 119 -10.08 -20.68 16.13
N GLY A 120 -11.35 -21.10 15.97
CA GLY A 120 -11.74 -22.51 16.02
C GLY A 120 -11.07 -23.37 14.94
N ALA A 121 -11.13 -22.92 13.67
CA ALA A 121 -10.49 -23.62 12.56
C ALA A 121 -8.97 -23.70 12.72
N SER A 122 -8.34 -22.59 13.13
CA SER A 122 -6.89 -22.53 13.33
C SER A 122 -6.43 -23.46 14.45
N ILE A 123 -7.13 -23.48 15.59
CA ILE A 123 -6.82 -24.37 16.71
C ILE A 123 -6.96 -25.85 16.32
N ALA A 124 -7.96 -26.20 15.50
CA ALA A 124 -8.15 -27.58 15.05
C ALA A 124 -7.09 -28.04 14.03
N ALA A 125 -6.62 -27.14 13.17
CA ALA A 125 -5.56 -27.41 12.19
C ALA A 125 -4.15 -27.44 12.79
N ALA A 126 -3.93 -26.65 13.85
CA ALA A 126 -2.62 -26.40 14.44
C ALA A 126 -1.82 -27.67 14.84
N PRO A 127 -2.40 -28.70 15.49
CA PRO A 127 -1.68 -29.92 15.84
C PRO A 127 -1.18 -30.70 14.61
N VAL A 128 -1.95 -30.68 13.51
CA VAL A 128 -1.60 -31.39 12.27
C VAL A 128 -0.38 -30.74 11.62
N TYR A 129 -0.34 -29.41 11.56
CA TYR A 129 0.81 -28.68 11.03
C TYR A 129 2.07 -28.87 11.87
N MET A 130 1.92 -28.89 13.19
CA MET A 130 3.01 -29.19 14.11
C MET A 130 3.56 -30.62 13.92
N GLU A 131 2.70 -31.62 13.80
CA GLU A 131 3.09 -33.02 13.59
C GLU A 131 3.84 -33.23 12.27
N HIS A 132 3.42 -32.53 11.22
CA HIS A 132 4.00 -32.65 9.88
C HIS A 132 5.09 -31.62 9.55
N GLY A 133 5.45 -30.77 10.51
CA GLY A 133 6.52 -29.79 10.38
C GLY A 133 6.30 -28.79 9.24
N ILE A 134 5.11 -28.20 9.15
CA ILE A 134 4.79 -27.11 8.22
C ILE A 134 4.43 -25.85 9.02
N ALA A 135 5.07 -24.73 8.70
CA ALA A 135 4.76 -23.46 9.36
C ALA A 135 3.41 -22.93 8.86
N ALA A 136 2.57 -22.48 9.79
CA ALA A 136 1.30 -21.82 9.51
C ALA A 136 1.30 -20.40 10.09
N ILE A 137 0.74 -19.44 9.38
CA ILE A 137 0.55 -18.07 9.85
C ILE A 137 -0.88 -17.58 9.59
N THR A 138 -1.57 -17.14 10.63
CA THR A 138 -2.91 -16.53 10.50
C THR A 138 -2.84 -15.00 10.50
N GLY A 139 -3.74 -14.37 9.75
CA GLY A 139 -3.93 -12.92 9.80
C GLY A 139 -4.98 -12.48 10.82
N THR A 140 -5.88 -13.38 11.27
CA THR A 140 -7.13 -12.96 11.95
C THR A 140 -7.52 -13.80 13.17
N ALA A 141 -6.91 -14.97 13.41
CA ALA A 141 -7.27 -15.77 14.58
C ALA A 141 -6.53 -15.29 15.84
N THR A 142 -7.31 -14.83 16.83
CA THR A 142 -6.80 -14.13 18.02
C THR A 142 -6.86 -14.97 19.30
N ALA A 143 -7.53 -16.13 19.32
CA ALA A 143 -7.63 -16.94 20.54
C ALA A 143 -6.24 -17.35 21.07
N ASP A 144 -6.05 -17.24 22.39
CA ASP A 144 -4.74 -17.39 23.01
C ASP A 144 -4.18 -18.81 22.83
N ALA A 145 -5.05 -19.83 22.90
CA ALA A 145 -4.67 -21.24 22.81
C ALA A 145 -4.02 -21.66 21.48
N LEU A 146 -4.16 -20.86 20.41
CA LEU A 146 -3.65 -21.20 19.07
C LEU A 146 -2.13 -21.43 19.04
N THR A 147 -1.39 -20.57 19.73
CA THR A 147 0.08 -20.53 19.67
C THR A 147 0.75 -21.12 20.91
N VAL A 148 -0.03 -21.36 21.98
CA VAL A 148 0.46 -21.95 23.22
C VAL A 148 0.99 -23.37 22.96
N ASN A 149 2.27 -23.59 23.27
CA ASN A 149 2.99 -24.85 23.05
C ASN A 149 3.03 -25.33 21.58
N ASN A 150 2.95 -24.41 20.61
CA ASN A 150 3.04 -24.73 19.20
C ASN A 150 4.07 -23.86 18.45
N PRO A 151 5.32 -24.34 18.27
CA PRO A 151 6.38 -23.56 17.61
C PRO A 151 6.23 -23.50 16.07
N TRP A 152 5.18 -24.09 15.51
CA TRP A 152 4.91 -24.11 14.07
C TRP A 152 3.75 -23.18 13.66
N TYR A 153 3.11 -22.51 14.62
CA TYR A 153 2.02 -21.59 14.34
C TYR A 153 2.39 -20.17 14.74
N PHE A 154 2.16 -19.24 13.84
CA PHE A 154 2.42 -17.81 14.02
C PHE A 154 1.14 -17.02 13.73
N ARG A 155 1.09 -15.78 14.19
CA ARG A 155 0.01 -14.85 13.82
C ARG A 155 0.56 -13.48 13.46
N ALA A 156 0.08 -12.91 12.37
CA ALA A 156 0.40 -11.55 11.93
C ALA A 156 -0.45 -10.49 12.65
N THR A 157 -1.25 -10.89 13.65
CA THR A 157 -2.12 -10.05 14.49
C THR A 157 -1.85 -10.28 15.98
N TYR A 158 -2.44 -9.48 16.85
CA TYR A 158 -2.37 -9.66 18.30
C TYR A 158 -3.24 -10.82 18.81
N ASN A 159 -3.10 -11.18 20.08
CA ASN A 159 -3.96 -12.18 20.73
C ASN A 159 -5.07 -11.53 21.56
N ASN A 160 -6.04 -12.34 21.99
CA ASN A 160 -7.18 -11.92 22.79
C ASN A 160 -6.76 -11.36 24.14
N LYS A 161 -5.71 -11.92 24.76
CA LYS A 161 -5.15 -11.38 26.00
C LYS A 161 -4.74 -9.91 25.86
N MET A 162 -3.91 -9.61 24.86
CA MET A 162 -3.41 -8.25 24.59
C MET A 162 -4.57 -7.30 24.28
N GLN A 163 -5.51 -7.72 23.42
CA GLN A 163 -6.68 -6.92 23.07
C GLN A 163 -7.59 -6.65 24.27
N ALA A 164 -7.84 -7.66 25.12
CA ALA A 164 -8.70 -7.52 26.28
C ALA A 164 -8.10 -6.60 27.35
N GLU A 165 -6.80 -6.77 27.62
CA GLU A 165 -6.05 -5.89 28.53
C GLU A 165 -6.09 -4.45 28.02
N PHE A 166 -5.81 -4.25 26.74
CA PHE A 166 -5.89 -2.94 26.10
C PHE A 166 -7.31 -2.35 26.21
N SER A 167 -8.35 -3.14 25.90
CA SER A 167 -9.74 -2.70 25.94
C SER A 167 -10.13 -2.27 27.35
N ALA A 168 -9.88 -3.09 28.38
CA ALA A 168 -10.20 -2.73 29.76
C ALA A 168 -9.48 -1.44 30.22
N ASN A 169 -8.21 -1.25 29.84
CA ASN A 169 -7.48 -0.02 30.11
C ASN A 169 -8.09 1.19 29.40
N TYR A 170 -8.42 1.07 28.12
CA TYR A 170 -9.06 2.13 27.35
C TYR A 170 -10.43 2.52 27.94
N ILE A 171 -11.24 1.53 28.29
CA ILE A 171 -12.56 1.72 28.90
C ILE A 171 -12.46 2.47 30.23
N SER A 172 -11.56 2.04 31.12
CA SER A 172 -11.44 2.62 32.46
C SER A 172 -10.73 3.97 32.49
N SER A 173 -9.71 4.16 31.64
CA SER A 173 -8.81 5.32 31.73
C SER A 173 -9.11 6.39 30.70
N VAL A 174 -9.58 6.02 29.50
CA VAL A 174 -9.92 6.99 28.44
C VAL A 174 -11.41 7.30 28.46
N LEU A 175 -12.27 6.27 28.56
CA LEU A 175 -13.73 6.46 28.58
C LEU A 175 -14.26 6.72 30.01
N GLY A 176 -13.52 6.34 31.04
CA GLY A 176 -13.85 6.59 32.45
C GLY A 176 -14.88 5.62 33.06
N TYR A 177 -15.24 4.55 32.36
CA TYR A 177 -16.19 3.56 32.88
C TYR A 177 -15.49 2.57 33.82
N ARG A 178 -16.04 2.42 35.03
CA ARG A 178 -15.55 1.45 36.03
C ARG A 178 -16.40 0.17 36.11
N THR A 179 -17.51 0.14 35.39
CA THR A 179 -18.44 -0.98 35.35
C THR A 179 -18.68 -1.39 33.91
N ALA A 180 -18.70 -2.70 33.65
CA ALA A 180 -18.98 -3.25 32.33
C ALA A 180 -19.97 -4.44 32.40
N THR A 181 -20.76 -4.59 31.35
CA THR A 181 -21.52 -5.81 31.06
C THR A 181 -20.80 -6.56 29.95
N LEU A 182 -20.57 -7.85 30.15
CA LEU A 182 -19.87 -8.71 29.20
C LEU A 182 -20.88 -9.61 28.49
N VAL A 183 -20.92 -9.55 27.15
CA VAL A 183 -21.70 -10.49 26.34
C VAL A 183 -20.74 -11.20 25.40
N ALA A 184 -20.64 -12.52 25.52
CA ALA A 184 -19.64 -13.34 24.84
C ALA A 184 -20.30 -14.53 24.11
N THR A 185 -19.66 -15.00 23.05
CA THR A 185 -20.04 -16.29 22.43
C THR A 185 -19.32 -17.46 23.09
N ASP A 186 -20.00 -18.60 23.20
CA ASP A 186 -19.44 -19.84 23.72
C ASP A 186 -18.65 -20.63 22.65
N ASP A 187 -17.77 -19.93 21.93
CA ASP A 187 -16.79 -20.51 21.00
C ASP A 187 -15.35 -20.20 21.44
N ALA A 188 -14.38 -20.71 20.67
CA ALA A 188 -12.95 -20.54 20.99
C ALA A 188 -12.53 -19.07 21.03
N TYR A 189 -13.14 -18.22 20.19
CA TYR A 189 -12.85 -16.78 20.15
C TYR A 189 -13.48 -16.05 21.35
N GLY A 190 -14.80 -16.19 21.55
CA GLY A 190 -15.55 -15.46 22.56
C GLY A 190 -15.14 -15.85 23.98
N ARG A 191 -14.98 -17.14 24.29
CA ARG A 191 -14.51 -17.59 25.62
C ARG A 191 -13.12 -17.04 25.97
N SER A 192 -12.17 -17.13 25.03
CA SER A 192 -10.79 -16.66 25.26
C SER A 192 -10.78 -15.15 25.53
N LEU A 193 -11.55 -14.37 24.77
CA LEU A 193 -11.64 -12.93 24.95
C LEU A 193 -12.39 -12.54 26.24
N ARG A 194 -13.48 -13.24 26.57
CA ARG A 194 -14.25 -13.09 27.81
C ARG A 194 -13.36 -13.31 29.04
N ASP A 195 -12.63 -14.42 29.07
CA ASP A 195 -11.78 -14.79 30.19
C ASP A 195 -10.63 -13.80 30.37
N ALA A 196 -10.02 -13.35 29.27
CA ALA A 196 -8.99 -12.32 29.29
C ALA A 196 -9.51 -10.95 29.75
N PHE A 197 -10.70 -10.54 29.31
CA PHE A 197 -11.31 -9.27 29.71
C PHE A 197 -11.71 -9.27 31.18
N LYS A 198 -12.22 -10.41 31.67
CA LYS A 198 -12.52 -10.61 33.09
C LYS A 198 -11.26 -10.47 33.96
N ALA A 199 -10.19 -11.18 33.61
CA ALA A 199 -8.91 -11.07 34.32
C ALA A 199 -8.37 -9.63 34.32
N SER A 200 -8.47 -8.95 33.17
CA SER A 200 -8.05 -7.55 33.02
C SER A 200 -8.88 -6.59 33.89
N SER A 201 -10.20 -6.81 33.95
CA SER A 201 -11.12 -6.04 34.78
C SER A 201 -10.80 -6.18 36.26
N GLU A 202 -10.52 -7.39 36.73
CA GLU A 202 -10.11 -7.67 38.11
C GLU A 202 -8.81 -6.92 38.48
N ASN A 203 -7.81 -6.94 37.59
CA ASN A 203 -6.55 -6.22 37.77
C ASN A 203 -6.73 -4.70 37.84
N LEU A 204 -7.65 -4.15 37.06
CA LEU A 204 -7.95 -2.71 37.00
C LEU A 204 -9.00 -2.25 38.02
N ARG A 205 -9.53 -3.18 38.83
CA ARG A 205 -10.64 -2.95 39.77
C ARG A 205 -11.88 -2.37 39.07
N MET A 206 -12.19 -2.93 37.90
CA MET A 206 -13.46 -2.70 37.21
C MET A 206 -14.46 -3.79 37.63
N ASP A 207 -15.71 -3.38 37.82
CA ASP A 207 -16.80 -4.28 38.17
C ASP A 207 -17.44 -4.85 36.90
N ILE A 208 -17.56 -6.18 36.81
CA ILE A 208 -18.40 -6.82 35.80
C ILE A 208 -19.80 -6.95 36.40
N ALA A 209 -20.72 -6.11 35.97
CA ALA A 209 -22.10 -6.08 36.47
C ALA A 209 -22.85 -7.36 36.06
N HIS A 210 -22.72 -7.73 34.78
CA HIS A 210 -23.39 -8.88 34.20
C HIS A 210 -22.46 -9.59 33.21
N LEU A 211 -22.60 -10.91 33.11
CA LEU A 211 -21.88 -11.75 32.16
C LEU A 211 -22.88 -12.71 31.51
N TYR A 212 -22.94 -12.68 30.19
CA TYR A 212 -23.79 -13.53 29.36
C TYR A 212 -22.94 -14.31 28.37
N ASP A 213 -23.17 -15.61 28.30
CA ASP A 213 -22.61 -16.50 27.28
C ASP A 213 -23.74 -16.92 26.33
N VAL A 214 -23.49 -16.79 25.03
CA VAL A 214 -24.45 -17.10 23.96
C VAL A 214 -23.88 -18.22 23.10
N ASP A 215 -24.67 -19.24 22.82
CA ASP A 215 -24.31 -20.26 21.85
C ASP A 215 -24.35 -19.66 20.42
N PRO A 216 -23.20 -19.52 19.73
CA PRO A 216 -23.15 -18.93 18.40
C PRO A 216 -23.83 -19.79 17.33
N GLU A 217 -24.13 -21.06 17.62
CA GLU A 217 -24.83 -21.97 16.71
C GLU A 217 -26.32 -22.14 17.07
N SER A 218 -26.82 -21.37 18.05
CA SER A 218 -28.22 -21.39 18.46
C SER A 218 -29.14 -21.04 17.27
N PRO A 219 -30.14 -21.87 16.95
CA PRO A 219 -31.13 -21.53 15.92
C PRO A 219 -32.04 -20.37 16.36
N ASP A 220 -32.09 -20.08 17.67
CA ASP A 220 -32.91 -19.05 18.29
C ASP A 220 -32.06 -17.86 18.78
N ILE A 221 -30.87 -17.65 18.20
CA ILE A 221 -29.91 -16.61 18.64
C ILE A 221 -30.51 -15.21 18.73
N ASP A 222 -31.44 -14.84 17.84
CA ASP A 222 -32.15 -13.56 17.91
C ASP A 222 -33.01 -13.43 19.17
N LEU A 223 -33.68 -14.51 19.59
CA LEU A 223 -34.46 -14.55 20.83
C LEU A 223 -33.55 -14.50 22.05
N ASP A 224 -32.44 -15.25 22.03
CA ASP A 224 -31.45 -15.24 23.11
C ASP A 224 -30.88 -13.83 23.32
N MET A 225 -30.56 -13.11 22.24
CA MET A 225 -30.08 -11.72 22.31
C MET A 225 -31.17 -10.76 22.80
N ALA A 226 -32.41 -10.92 22.34
CA ALA A 226 -33.55 -10.09 22.75
C ALA A 226 -33.84 -10.24 24.26
N ASP A 227 -33.76 -11.46 24.80
CA ASP A 227 -33.94 -11.73 26.23
C ASP A 227 -32.85 -11.05 27.08
N ILE A 228 -31.59 -11.11 26.65
CA ILE A 228 -30.47 -10.40 27.30
C ILE A 228 -30.72 -8.89 27.29
N VAL A 229 -31.10 -8.32 26.13
CA VAL A 229 -31.41 -6.88 26.01
C VAL A 229 -32.58 -6.49 26.89
N ALA A 230 -33.64 -7.30 26.95
CA ALA A 230 -34.80 -7.05 27.80
C ALA A 230 -34.42 -7.05 29.28
N GLU A 231 -33.59 -8.00 29.73
CA GLU A 231 -33.08 -8.03 31.11
C GLU A 231 -32.23 -6.78 31.42
N LEU A 232 -31.28 -6.44 30.55
CA LEU A 232 -30.41 -5.26 30.73
C LEU A 232 -31.21 -3.95 30.74
N SER A 233 -32.30 -3.85 29.99
CA SER A 233 -33.17 -2.66 29.97
C SER A 233 -33.83 -2.36 31.32
N LEU A 234 -33.94 -3.38 32.18
CA LEU A 234 -34.46 -3.26 33.54
C LEU A 234 -33.36 -2.90 34.56
N MET A 235 -32.10 -2.83 34.12
CA MET A 235 -30.90 -2.68 34.97
C MET A 235 -30.06 -1.46 34.55
N PRO A 236 -30.36 -0.26 35.06
CA PRO A 236 -29.70 0.98 34.61
C PRO A 236 -28.21 1.10 35.00
N ASP A 237 -27.72 0.31 35.96
CA ASP A 237 -26.33 0.34 36.44
C ASP A 237 -25.42 -0.68 35.69
N SER A 238 -25.79 -1.06 34.47
CA SER A 238 -25.08 -2.06 33.65
C SER A 238 -23.72 -1.60 33.10
N GLY A 239 -23.35 -0.34 33.30
CA GLY A 239 -22.08 0.20 32.79
C GLY A 239 -21.97 0.14 31.27
N MET A 240 -20.76 -0.07 30.76
CA MET A 240 -20.53 -0.19 29.32
C MET A 240 -20.62 -1.64 28.84
N VAL A 241 -21.24 -1.89 27.69
CA VAL A 241 -21.33 -3.24 27.12
C VAL A 241 -20.06 -3.56 26.36
N PHE A 242 -19.34 -4.61 26.77
CA PHE A 242 -18.22 -5.18 26.03
C PHE A 242 -18.68 -6.43 25.27
N LEU A 243 -18.51 -6.42 23.95
CA LEU A 243 -18.94 -7.51 23.06
C LEU A 243 -17.74 -8.40 22.70
N ALA A 244 -17.73 -9.62 23.23
CA ALA A 244 -16.74 -10.65 22.98
C ALA A 244 -17.28 -11.74 22.03
N MET A 245 -17.63 -11.34 20.81
CA MET A 245 -18.27 -12.20 19.82
C MET A 245 -17.90 -11.81 18.38
N ASN A 246 -18.13 -12.68 17.41
CA ASN A 246 -17.91 -12.36 16.00
C ASN A 246 -18.88 -11.28 15.49
N ALA A 247 -18.63 -10.75 14.29
CA ALA A 247 -19.40 -9.64 13.73
C ALA A 247 -20.88 -9.98 13.48
N VAL A 248 -21.18 -11.23 13.07
CA VAL A 248 -22.55 -11.68 12.83
C VAL A 248 -23.36 -11.62 14.12
N ASN A 249 -22.85 -12.26 15.18
CA ASN A 249 -23.52 -12.34 16.48
C ASN A 249 -23.60 -10.97 17.16
N ALA A 250 -22.57 -10.13 17.00
CA ALA A 250 -22.61 -8.74 17.48
C ALA A 250 -23.70 -7.92 16.77
N ALA A 251 -23.94 -8.15 15.48
CA ALA A 251 -24.99 -7.46 14.75
C ALA A 251 -26.39 -7.83 15.25
N HIS A 252 -26.63 -9.12 15.56
CA HIS A 252 -27.87 -9.57 16.19
C HIS A 252 -28.11 -8.84 17.53
N PHE A 253 -27.10 -8.81 18.42
CA PHE A 253 -27.21 -8.11 19.70
C PHE A 253 -27.45 -6.60 19.54
N VAL A 254 -26.67 -5.94 18.69
CA VAL A 254 -26.77 -4.48 18.46
C VAL A 254 -28.14 -4.12 17.88
N ARG A 255 -28.68 -4.93 16.96
CA ARG A 255 -30.00 -4.72 16.39
C ARG A 255 -31.09 -4.75 17.45
N GLU A 256 -31.10 -5.76 18.31
CA GLU A 256 -32.08 -5.86 19.40
C GLU A 256 -31.94 -4.69 20.39
N MET A 257 -30.70 -4.35 20.75
CA MET A 257 -30.45 -3.24 21.67
C MET A 257 -30.95 -1.89 21.09
N ARG A 258 -30.68 -1.60 19.82
CA ARG A 258 -31.10 -0.36 19.16
C ARG A 258 -32.62 -0.33 18.93
N ASN A 259 -33.22 -1.45 18.51
CA ASN A 259 -34.67 -1.57 18.30
C ASN A 259 -35.48 -1.37 19.59
N SER A 260 -34.95 -1.83 20.73
CA SER A 260 -35.59 -1.62 22.04
C SER A 260 -35.57 -0.16 22.52
N GLY A 261 -34.79 0.71 21.87
CA GLY A 261 -34.54 2.08 22.32
C GLY A 261 -33.58 2.16 23.52
N PHE A 262 -32.96 1.04 23.91
CA PHE A 262 -31.97 0.97 24.98
C PHE A 262 -30.60 1.44 24.49
N ALA A 263 -29.99 2.39 25.20
CA ALA A 263 -28.82 3.12 24.72
C ALA A 263 -27.65 3.05 25.72
N LEU A 264 -27.14 1.85 25.97
CA LEU A 264 -25.82 1.72 26.62
C LEU A 264 -24.70 1.95 25.59
N PRO A 265 -23.57 2.55 26.01
CA PRO A 265 -22.38 2.59 25.17
C PRO A 265 -21.84 1.18 24.95
N ILE A 266 -21.30 0.94 23.76
CA ILE A 266 -20.78 -0.37 23.35
C ILE A 266 -19.30 -0.23 23.02
N PHE A 267 -18.53 -1.23 23.45
CA PHE A 267 -17.16 -1.43 23.02
C PHE A 267 -16.98 -2.85 22.48
N GLY A 268 -16.64 -2.94 21.21
CA GLY A 268 -16.35 -4.20 20.52
C GLY A 268 -14.88 -4.57 20.52
N ALA A 269 -14.64 -5.83 20.18
CA ALA A 269 -13.32 -6.33 19.80
C ALA A 269 -13.07 -6.21 18.29
N ASP A 270 -11.97 -6.77 17.79
CA ASP A 270 -11.49 -6.72 16.40
C ASP A 270 -12.49 -7.19 15.35
N SER A 271 -13.47 -8.00 15.74
CA SER A 271 -14.57 -8.44 14.87
C SER A 271 -15.49 -7.28 14.45
N ILE A 272 -15.64 -6.23 15.27
CA ILE A 272 -16.46 -5.05 14.99
C ILE A 272 -15.57 -4.01 14.31
N ASN A 273 -15.39 -4.12 13.00
CA ASN A 273 -14.48 -3.28 12.21
C ASN A 273 -15.21 -2.61 11.03
N GLN A 274 -14.46 -2.12 10.03
CA GLN A 274 -15.00 -1.36 8.89
C GLN A 274 -16.16 -2.05 8.15
N THR A 275 -16.23 -3.40 8.16
CA THR A 275 -17.28 -4.16 7.48
C THR A 275 -18.52 -4.36 8.34
N PHE A 276 -18.48 -4.04 9.64
CA PHE A 276 -19.60 -4.25 10.55
C PHE A 276 -20.94 -3.62 10.09
N PRO A 277 -20.98 -2.43 9.45
CA PRO A 277 -22.23 -1.87 8.92
C PRO A 277 -22.94 -2.78 7.90
N SER A 278 -22.21 -3.62 7.16
CA SER A 278 -22.82 -4.48 6.12
C SER A 278 -23.74 -5.55 6.69
N TYR A 279 -23.60 -5.91 7.98
CA TYR A 279 -24.49 -6.88 8.64
C TYR A 279 -25.90 -6.31 8.93
N PHE A 280 -26.08 -5.00 8.80
CA PHE A 280 -27.37 -4.33 8.95
C PHE A 280 -28.00 -3.99 7.59
N GLU A 281 -27.23 -4.11 6.50
CA GLU A 281 -27.76 -3.90 5.15
C GLU A 281 -28.61 -5.10 4.70
N PRO A 282 -29.71 -4.87 3.95
CA PRO A 282 -30.10 -3.63 3.29
C PRO A 282 -31.22 -2.86 4.02
N ASP A 283 -31.21 -2.78 5.35
CA ASP A 283 -32.29 -2.11 6.10
C ASP A 283 -32.58 -0.71 5.51
N PRO A 284 -33.82 -0.43 5.06
CA PRO A 284 -34.16 0.85 4.43
C PRO A 284 -33.84 2.07 5.29
N ILE A 285 -33.80 1.94 6.63
CA ILE A 285 -33.51 3.06 7.53
C ILE A 285 -32.12 3.65 7.26
N LEU A 286 -31.15 2.79 6.92
CA LEU A 286 -29.75 3.18 6.68
C LEU A 286 -29.59 4.14 5.49
N LYS A 287 -30.53 4.15 4.54
CA LYS A 287 -30.54 5.12 3.43
C LYS A 287 -30.81 6.55 3.88
N THR A 288 -31.51 6.72 4.98
CA THR A 288 -31.90 8.03 5.53
C THR A 288 -31.15 8.40 6.80
N ARG A 289 -30.70 7.39 7.55
CA ARG A 289 -29.93 7.49 8.79
C ARG A 289 -28.73 6.54 8.71
N PRO A 290 -27.69 6.90 7.94
CA PRO A 290 -26.45 6.14 7.94
C PRO A 290 -25.93 5.98 9.36
N GLY A 291 -25.58 4.76 9.76
CA GLY A 291 -25.08 4.48 11.10
C GLY A 291 -26.13 4.31 12.20
N ASP A 292 -27.43 4.19 11.88
CA ASP A 292 -28.50 4.08 12.90
C ASP A 292 -28.25 2.99 13.95
N PHE A 293 -27.65 1.86 13.51
CA PHE A 293 -27.26 0.78 14.39
C PHE A 293 -25.85 0.96 14.98
N THR A 294 -24.90 1.45 14.19
CA THR A 294 -23.47 1.37 14.50
C THR A 294 -22.90 2.61 15.18
N ASP A 295 -23.49 3.79 15.00
CA ASP A 295 -22.92 5.05 15.49
C ASP A 295 -22.62 4.99 17.00
N GLN A 296 -21.48 5.59 17.37
CA GLN A 296 -20.92 5.63 18.73
C GLN A 296 -20.43 4.29 19.28
N ILE A 297 -20.53 3.18 18.54
CA ILE A 297 -19.82 1.96 18.90
C ILE A 297 -18.32 2.23 18.75
N LEU A 298 -17.56 1.97 19.80
CA LEU A 298 -16.10 1.91 19.73
C LEU A 298 -15.67 0.46 19.56
N ALA A 299 -14.55 0.21 18.92
CA ALA A 299 -13.99 -1.13 18.87
C ALA A 299 -12.48 -1.10 18.66
N THR A 300 -11.79 -2.10 19.19
CA THR A 300 -10.41 -2.37 18.79
C THR A 300 -10.38 -2.89 17.36
N THR A 301 -9.27 -2.67 16.66
CA THR A 301 -9.04 -3.22 15.33
C THR A 301 -7.54 -3.41 15.11
N SER A 302 -7.16 -4.05 14.02
CA SER A 302 -5.74 -4.17 13.63
C SER A 302 -5.26 -3.00 12.77
N MET A 303 -6.17 -2.28 12.10
CA MET A 303 -5.84 -1.15 11.24
C MET A 303 -7.07 -0.27 11.01
N ILE A 304 -6.85 1.04 10.87
CA ILE A 304 -7.86 2.01 10.43
C ILE A 304 -7.33 2.74 9.19
N TRP A 305 -8.18 2.92 8.17
CA TRP A 305 -7.73 3.48 6.88
C TRP A 305 -7.38 4.97 6.92
N ASP A 306 -7.73 5.70 7.97
CA ASP A 306 -7.42 7.13 8.12
C ASP A 306 -6.00 7.41 8.65
N VAL A 307 -5.35 6.41 9.24
CA VAL A 307 -3.93 6.40 9.64
C VAL A 307 -3.04 5.67 8.63
N ALA A 308 -3.59 5.26 7.48
CA ALA A 308 -2.85 4.51 6.47
C ALA A 308 -1.67 5.33 5.91
N ASN A 309 -0.54 4.65 5.77
CA ASN A 309 0.63 5.19 5.07
C ASN A 309 0.46 5.05 3.54
N GLU A 310 1.44 5.55 2.79
CA GLU A 310 1.39 5.52 1.33
C GLU A 310 1.25 4.10 0.77
N ASP A 311 2.01 3.13 1.27
CA ASP A 311 1.97 1.75 0.79
C ASP A 311 0.63 1.08 1.09
N ALA A 312 0.03 1.37 2.25
CA ALA A 312 -1.30 0.90 2.61
C ALA A 312 -2.39 1.49 1.70
N ILE A 313 -2.30 2.77 1.35
CA ILE A 313 -3.23 3.41 0.39
C ILE A 313 -3.05 2.83 -1.02
N LYS A 314 -1.81 2.57 -1.46
CA LYS A 314 -1.54 1.89 -2.73
C LYS A 314 -2.16 0.50 -2.76
N PHE A 315 -1.94 -0.30 -1.72
CA PHE A 315 -2.58 -1.62 -1.58
C PHE A 315 -4.11 -1.50 -1.64
N ARG A 316 -4.68 -0.56 -0.89
CA ARG A 316 -6.13 -0.35 -0.86
C ARG A 316 -6.70 -0.07 -2.25
N ASN A 317 -6.07 0.84 -2.98
CA ASN A 317 -6.51 1.24 -4.31
C ASN A 317 -6.33 0.10 -5.32
N GLU A 318 -5.15 -0.54 -5.37
CA GLU A 318 -4.92 -1.66 -6.30
C GLU A 318 -5.85 -2.85 -6.01
N PHE A 319 -6.14 -3.11 -4.73
CA PHE A 319 -7.10 -4.14 -4.35
C PHE A 319 -8.52 -3.78 -4.81
N ALA A 320 -8.97 -2.55 -4.57
CA ALA A 320 -10.29 -2.09 -4.99
C ALA A 320 -10.46 -2.09 -6.51
N ASP A 321 -9.47 -1.60 -7.26
CA ASP A 321 -9.49 -1.56 -8.73
C ASP A 321 -9.59 -2.96 -9.33
N ARG A 322 -8.96 -3.95 -8.68
CA ARG A 322 -8.83 -5.30 -9.19
C ARG A 322 -9.96 -6.23 -8.80
N PHE A 323 -10.46 -6.10 -7.59
CA PHE A 323 -11.45 -7.00 -7.00
C PHE A 323 -12.84 -6.37 -6.85
N GLY A 324 -12.95 -5.05 -7.08
CA GLY A 324 -14.20 -4.30 -7.07
C GLY A 324 -14.77 -4.01 -5.69
N THR A 325 -13.98 -4.20 -4.62
CA THR A 325 -14.36 -3.91 -3.23
C THR A 325 -13.14 -3.39 -2.46
N SER A 326 -13.34 -2.44 -1.55
CA SER A 326 -12.24 -1.98 -0.68
C SER A 326 -11.80 -3.10 0.26
N PRO A 327 -10.49 -3.24 0.54
CA PRO A 327 -10.05 -4.21 1.52
C PRO A 327 -10.45 -3.83 2.94
N ASP A 328 -10.73 -4.85 3.76
CA ASP A 328 -10.89 -4.69 5.20
C ASP A 328 -9.54 -4.85 5.94
N SER A 329 -9.55 -4.62 7.26
CA SER A 329 -8.35 -4.78 8.10
C SER A 329 -7.81 -6.22 8.10
N GLY A 330 -8.67 -7.23 7.98
CA GLY A 330 -8.26 -8.64 7.84
C GLY A 330 -7.52 -8.89 6.53
N MET A 331 -7.98 -8.32 5.41
CA MET A 331 -7.30 -8.42 4.12
C MET A 331 -5.91 -7.80 4.16
N ALA A 332 -5.77 -6.64 4.82
CA ALA A 332 -4.45 -6.02 5.03
C ALA A 332 -3.52 -6.92 5.86
N LEU A 333 -4.03 -7.60 6.89
CA LEU A 333 -3.26 -8.57 7.69
C LEU A 333 -2.84 -9.79 6.87
N TYR A 334 -3.68 -10.29 5.96
CA TYR A 334 -3.31 -11.40 5.08
C TYR A 334 -2.30 -11.00 4.00
N TYR A 335 -2.37 -9.77 3.51
CA TYR A 335 -1.36 -9.20 2.62
C TYR A 335 0.01 -9.11 3.31
N ASP A 336 0.04 -8.68 4.58
CA ASP A 336 1.25 -8.64 5.37
C ASP A 336 1.74 -10.04 5.80
N ALA A 337 0.83 -10.95 6.17
CA ALA A 337 1.16 -12.34 6.46
C ALA A 337 1.80 -13.02 5.24
N ALA A 338 1.30 -12.72 4.04
CA ALA A 338 1.92 -13.15 2.78
C ALA A 338 3.30 -12.51 2.60
N GLY A 339 3.44 -11.19 2.84
CA GLY A 339 4.70 -10.48 2.75
C GLY A 339 5.82 -11.05 3.63
N VAL A 340 5.55 -11.24 4.93
CA VAL A 340 6.51 -11.85 5.85
C VAL A 340 6.81 -13.31 5.47
N SER A 341 5.82 -14.07 5.01
CA SER A 341 6.00 -15.44 4.52
C SER A 341 6.91 -15.50 3.30
N PHE A 342 6.73 -14.60 2.34
CA PHE A 342 7.54 -14.58 1.12
C PHE A 342 8.95 -14.06 1.37
N LYS A 343 9.14 -13.16 2.35
CA LYS A 343 10.49 -12.83 2.85
C LYS A 343 11.17 -14.05 3.48
N ALA A 344 10.44 -14.89 4.20
CA ALA A 344 10.98 -16.15 4.73
C ALA A 344 11.44 -17.11 3.63
N LEU A 345 10.73 -17.19 2.49
CA LEU A 345 11.16 -17.98 1.33
C LEU A 345 12.55 -17.55 0.81
N ALA A 346 12.87 -16.25 0.90
CA ALA A 346 14.16 -15.72 0.44
C ALA A 346 15.34 -16.21 1.30
N SER A 347 15.08 -16.61 2.54
CA SER A 347 16.09 -17.20 3.43
C SER A 347 16.51 -18.62 3.04
N ILE A 348 15.74 -19.27 2.15
CA ILE A 348 15.99 -20.64 1.70
C ILE A 348 16.80 -20.65 0.41
N ASP A 349 17.89 -21.40 0.39
CA ASP A 349 18.66 -21.64 -0.84
C ASP A 349 17.76 -22.32 -1.89
N ALA A 350 17.60 -21.67 -3.05
CA ALA A 350 16.73 -22.15 -4.12
C ALA A 350 17.14 -23.51 -4.71
N SER A 351 18.38 -23.96 -4.49
CA SER A 351 18.85 -25.29 -4.88
C SER A 351 18.30 -26.42 -4.00
N ILE A 352 17.80 -26.10 -2.80
CA ILE A 352 17.21 -27.08 -1.88
C ILE A 352 15.85 -27.49 -2.43
N SER A 353 15.71 -28.76 -2.81
CA SER A 353 14.43 -29.35 -3.24
C SER A 353 13.72 -30.17 -2.15
N ASP A 354 14.38 -30.42 -1.02
CA ASP A 354 13.79 -31.16 0.11
C ASP A 354 12.76 -30.29 0.84
N LEU A 355 11.51 -30.74 0.81
CA LEU A 355 10.37 -30.02 1.39
C LEU A 355 10.47 -29.86 2.91
N THR A 356 11.07 -30.83 3.60
CA THR A 356 11.26 -30.79 5.06
C THR A 356 12.21 -29.67 5.43
N ILE A 357 13.34 -29.58 4.73
CA ILE A 357 14.36 -28.54 4.95
C ILE A 357 13.78 -27.16 4.61
N GLN A 358 13.01 -27.05 3.52
CA GLN A 358 12.33 -25.80 3.16
C GLN A 358 11.37 -25.34 4.28
N ARG A 359 10.50 -26.23 4.77
CA ARG A 359 9.53 -25.92 5.83
C ARG A 359 10.21 -25.55 7.15
N GLU A 360 11.23 -26.31 7.56
CA GLU A 360 12.02 -26.00 8.76
C GLU A 360 12.71 -24.65 8.66
N GLY A 361 13.30 -24.33 7.49
CA GLY A 361 13.95 -23.04 7.26
C GLY A 361 12.97 -21.87 7.37
N ILE A 362 11.75 -22.01 6.86
CA ILE A 362 10.70 -20.98 6.98
C ILE A 362 10.32 -20.77 8.43
N ARG A 363 10.08 -21.85 9.19
CA ARG A 363 9.77 -21.76 10.63
C ARG A 363 10.91 -21.12 11.42
N ASN A 364 12.16 -21.49 11.12
CA ASN A 364 13.34 -20.89 11.74
C ASN A 364 13.45 -19.39 11.41
N HIS A 365 13.13 -18.98 10.18
CA HIS A 365 13.13 -17.58 9.81
C HIS A 365 12.08 -16.80 10.60
N PHE A 366 10.84 -17.29 10.72
CA PHE A 366 9.84 -16.65 11.58
C PHE A 366 10.31 -16.53 13.03
N ALA A 367 10.86 -17.60 13.60
CA ALA A 367 11.40 -17.56 14.96
C ALA A 367 12.60 -16.61 15.13
N SER A 368 13.29 -16.23 14.04
CA SER A 368 14.39 -15.26 14.07
C SER A 368 13.93 -13.80 13.99
N LEU A 369 12.65 -13.56 13.67
CA LEU A 369 12.06 -12.22 13.70
C LEU A 369 11.56 -11.93 15.11
N ASP A 370 12.43 -11.92 16.12
CA ASP A 370 12.06 -11.81 17.54
C ASP A 370 12.27 -10.40 18.12
N THR A 371 12.84 -9.48 17.33
CA THR A 371 13.04 -8.09 17.73
C THR A 371 12.43 -7.09 16.73
N ARG A 372 12.18 -5.88 17.22
CA ARG A 372 11.74 -4.74 16.40
C ARG A 372 12.74 -4.34 15.29
N ALA A 373 14.03 -4.64 15.48
CA ALA A 373 15.09 -4.35 14.53
C ALA A 373 15.05 -5.32 13.32
N ASP A 374 14.69 -6.57 13.57
CA ASP A 374 14.60 -7.62 12.55
C ASP A 374 13.23 -7.69 11.86
N ALA A 375 12.25 -6.96 12.40
CA ALA A 375 10.86 -6.97 11.97
C ALA A 375 10.66 -6.81 10.45
N TYR A 376 9.64 -7.49 9.93
CA TYR A 376 9.09 -7.19 8.61
C TYR A 376 8.28 -5.89 8.66
N GLU A 377 8.58 -4.95 7.76
CA GLU A 377 7.82 -3.70 7.63
C GLU A 377 6.57 -3.97 6.77
N GLY A 378 5.42 -4.10 7.41
CA GLY A 378 4.12 -4.31 6.77
C GLY A 378 3.26 -3.05 6.69
N ILE A 379 2.20 -3.10 5.88
CA ILE A 379 1.22 -2.01 5.74
C ILE A 379 0.36 -1.83 7.00
N THR A 380 0.28 -2.86 7.84
CA THR A 380 -0.37 -2.87 9.16
C THR A 380 0.62 -2.64 10.31
N GLY A 381 1.84 -2.20 10.00
CA GLY A 381 2.94 -1.99 10.94
C GLY A 381 3.97 -3.11 10.94
N LYS A 382 4.93 -3.00 11.86
CA LYS A 382 6.02 -3.99 12.01
C LYS A 382 5.48 -5.35 12.45
N ILE A 383 6.07 -6.41 11.91
CA ILE A 383 5.77 -7.80 12.28
C ILE A 383 7.06 -8.48 12.74
N PHE A 384 7.09 -8.79 14.02
CA PHE A 384 8.07 -9.62 14.71
C PHE A 384 7.29 -10.39 15.79
N PHE A 385 7.79 -11.55 16.19
CA PHE A 385 7.07 -12.53 16.99
C PHE A 385 7.67 -12.66 18.38
N ASP A 386 6.81 -12.83 19.38
CA ASP A 386 7.22 -13.28 20.71
C ASP A 386 7.68 -14.75 20.69
N ASP A 387 8.10 -15.24 21.87
CA ASP A 387 8.63 -16.60 22.05
C ASP A 387 7.62 -17.72 21.77
N ILE A 388 6.34 -17.39 21.65
CA ILE A 388 5.27 -18.31 21.30
C ILE A 388 4.66 -18.03 19.92
N GLY A 389 5.18 -17.08 19.13
CA GLY A 389 4.74 -16.85 17.75
C GLY A 389 3.63 -15.81 17.56
N ASN A 390 3.34 -14.96 18.56
CA ASN A 390 2.42 -13.84 18.41
C ASN A 390 3.11 -12.58 17.91
N ALA A 391 2.51 -11.88 16.95
CA ALA A 391 3.00 -10.58 16.57
C ALA A 391 2.74 -9.53 17.68
N GLU A 392 3.77 -8.80 18.08
CA GLU A 392 3.61 -7.64 18.95
C GLU A 392 3.14 -6.44 18.12
N LYS A 393 1.87 -6.03 18.31
CA LYS A 393 1.24 -4.97 17.50
C LYS A 393 0.54 -3.95 18.37
N THR A 394 0.45 -2.73 17.84
CA THR A 394 -0.44 -1.71 18.39
C THR A 394 -1.89 -2.13 18.19
N VAL A 395 -2.76 -1.75 19.13
CA VAL A 395 -4.21 -1.99 19.07
C VAL A 395 -4.93 -0.66 18.84
N PRO A 396 -5.16 -0.21 17.59
CA PRO A 396 -5.99 0.96 17.31
C PRO A 396 -7.42 0.80 17.83
N VAL A 397 -8.03 1.93 18.23
CA VAL A 397 -9.46 2.02 18.53
C VAL A 397 -10.15 2.85 17.47
N GLY A 398 -11.17 2.29 16.83
CA GLY A 398 -12.07 3.04 15.96
C GLY A 398 -13.37 3.40 16.66
N VAL A 399 -14.10 4.34 16.07
CA VAL A 399 -15.46 4.73 16.44
C VAL A 399 -16.29 4.87 15.17
N PHE A 400 -17.54 4.43 15.22
CA PHE A 400 -18.48 4.66 14.13
C PHE A 400 -19.08 6.06 14.19
N GLU A 401 -18.95 6.82 13.10
CA GLU A 401 -19.66 8.07 12.85
C GLU A 401 -20.32 8.03 11.47
N LEU A 402 -21.64 8.22 11.40
CA LEU A 402 -22.43 8.13 10.15
C LEU A 402 -22.24 6.79 9.41
N GLY A 403 -22.09 5.69 10.14
CA GLY A 403 -21.84 4.37 9.58
C GLY A 403 -20.39 4.10 9.17
N GLU A 404 -19.50 5.10 9.23
CA GLU A 404 -18.08 4.93 8.88
C GLU A 404 -17.21 4.66 10.10
N PHE A 405 -16.28 3.73 9.98
CA PHE A 405 -15.34 3.39 11.05
C PHE A 405 -14.06 4.23 10.93
N ILE A 406 -13.94 5.25 11.79
CA ILE A 406 -12.82 6.20 11.83
C ILE A 406 -12.02 6.05 13.13
N SER A 407 -10.79 6.56 13.18
CA SER A 407 -9.98 6.56 14.39
C SER A 407 -10.73 7.24 15.53
N ALA A 408 -10.69 6.66 16.74
CA ALA A 408 -11.23 7.33 17.92
C ALA A 408 -10.38 8.58 18.28
N PRO A 409 -10.97 9.64 18.87
CA PRO A 409 -10.27 10.91 19.14
C PRO A 409 -9.04 10.81 20.04
N VAL A 410 -8.90 9.73 20.79
CA VAL A 410 -7.75 9.41 21.64
C VAL A 410 -7.31 7.99 21.33
N GLN A 411 -6.02 7.78 21.11
CA GLN A 411 -5.41 6.46 20.99
C GLN A 411 -4.48 6.22 22.18
N LEU A 412 -4.20 4.95 22.49
CA LEU A 412 -3.20 4.57 23.49
C LEU A 412 -1.99 3.93 22.79
N GLN A 413 -0.78 4.36 23.17
CA GLN A 413 0.47 3.78 22.68
C GLN A 413 1.40 3.45 23.84
N ALA A 414 2.07 2.31 23.80
CA ALA A 414 3.01 1.92 24.84
C ALA A 414 4.15 2.95 25.00
N VAL A 415 4.46 3.29 26.25
CA VAL A 415 5.65 4.06 26.61
C VAL A 415 6.83 3.10 26.66
N GLU A 416 7.68 3.11 25.63
CA GLU A 416 8.82 2.19 25.54
C GLU A 416 9.84 2.41 26.68
N ASN A 417 10.10 3.68 27.04
CA ASN A 417 10.99 4.01 28.15
C ASN A 417 10.47 5.22 28.96
N PRO A 418 9.87 4.99 30.14
CA PRO A 418 9.33 6.05 30.99
C PRO A 418 10.35 7.12 31.40
N VAL A 419 11.63 6.76 31.54
CA VAL A 419 12.71 7.70 31.92
C VAL A 419 12.99 8.71 30.81
N MET A 420 12.68 8.35 29.56
CA MET A 420 12.89 9.20 28.39
C MET A 420 11.77 10.22 28.20
N VAL A 421 10.65 10.05 28.90
CA VAL A 421 9.51 10.96 28.80
C VAL A 421 9.80 12.26 29.58
N PRO A 422 9.76 13.44 28.92
CA PRO A 422 9.86 14.73 29.62
C PRO A 422 8.67 14.97 30.53
N ASN A 423 8.95 15.50 31.73
CA ASN A 423 7.95 15.88 32.74
C ASN A 423 6.95 14.75 32.99
N PHE A 424 7.45 13.52 33.14
CA PHE A 424 6.63 12.31 33.26
C PHE A 424 5.55 12.45 34.35
N SER A 425 5.89 13.00 35.52
CA SER A 425 4.92 13.23 36.61
C SER A 425 3.80 14.19 36.19
N ASP A 426 4.12 15.33 35.58
CA ASP A 426 3.11 16.29 35.11
C ASP A 426 2.21 15.68 34.03
N LYS A 427 2.78 14.82 33.16
CA LYS A 427 2.03 14.11 32.11
C LYS A 427 1.13 13.00 32.66
N LEU A 428 1.54 12.37 33.75
CA LEU A 428 0.72 11.40 34.47
C LEU A 428 -0.47 12.11 35.16
N GLU A 429 -0.23 13.29 35.73
CA GLU A 429 -1.29 14.12 36.33
C GLU A 429 -2.23 14.74 35.28
N SER A 430 -1.72 15.11 34.11
CA SER A 430 -2.53 15.68 33.02
C SER A 430 -3.36 14.65 32.25
N GLY A 431 -3.07 13.36 32.42
CA GLY A 431 -3.66 12.26 31.67
C GLY A 431 -3.07 12.04 30.28
N GLU A 432 -1.98 12.74 29.92
CA GLU A 432 -1.20 12.46 28.70
C GLU A 432 -0.45 11.12 28.80
N ILE A 433 -0.22 10.64 30.02
CA ILE A 433 0.25 9.29 30.31
C ILE A 433 -0.75 8.60 31.23
N VAL A 434 -1.12 7.39 30.85
CA VAL A 434 -2.06 6.54 31.56
C VAL A 434 -1.31 5.33 32.12
N PRO A 435 -1.45 5.02 33.42
CA PRO A 435 -0.87 3.80 33.98
C PRO A 435 -1.62 2.56 33.49
N GLN A 436 -0.87 1.50 33.22
CA GLN A 436 -1.36 0.15 32.90
C GLN A 436 -0.75 -0.86 33.89
N SER A 437 -1.28 -2.09 33.94
CA SER A 437 -0.80 -3.17 34.82
C SER A 437 0.72 -3.33 34.83
N ASP A 438 1.36 -3.29 33.65
CA ASP A 438 2.78 -3.59 33.46
C ASP A 438 3.56 -2.43 32.82
N GLY A 439 3.04 -1.21 32.87
CA GLY A 439 3.72 -0.06 32.29
C GLY A 439 2.87 1.19 32.19
N TYR A 440 3.14 1.98 31.15
CA TYR A 440 2.49 3.25 30.90
C TYR A 440 2.12 3.37 29.42
N MET A 441 1.03 4.06 29.14
CA MET A 441 0.56 4.34 27.78
C MET A 441 0.48 5.85 27.54
N HIS A 442 0.96 6.32 26.41
CA HIS A 442 0.69 7.66 25.91
C HIS A 442 -0.77 7.78 25.45
N ALA A 443 -1.49 8.77 25.97
CA ALA A 443 -2.79 9.18 25.44
C ALA A 443 -2.57 10.11 24.23
N THR A 444 -2.49 9.52 23.05
CA THR A 444 -2.24 10.23 21.79
C THR A 444 -3.52 10.91 21.31
N GLN A 445 -3.49 12.23 21.16
CA GLN A 445 -4.59 13.00 20.57
C GLN A 445 -4.67 12.76 19.05
N ILE A 446 -5.86 12.48 18.54
CA ILE A 446 -6.12 12.40 17.10
C ILE A 446 -6.66 13.73 16.58
N VAL A 447 -6.04 14.23 15.51
CA VAL A 447 -6.45 15.43 14.78
C VAL A 447 -6.85 15.01 13.36
N TYR A 448 -8.14 15.01 13.06
CA TYR A 448 -8.61 14.75 11.71
C TYR A 448 -8.30 15.95 10.82
N PHE A 449 -7.58 15.69 9.74
CA PHE A 449 -7.09 16.64 8.77
C PHE A 449 -7.84 16.45 7.47
N GLY A 450 -8.53 17.49 7.00
CA GLY A 450 -9.21 17.47 5.72
C GLY A 450 -8.82 18.66 4.85
N VAL A 451 -8.79 18.42 3.55
CA VAL A 451 -8.37 19.39 2.54
C VAL A 451 -9.25 19.29 1.31
N ASP A 452 -9.69 20.43 0.78
CA ASP A 452 -10.37 20.55 -0.51
C ASP A 452 -9.58 21.51 -1.40
N LEU A 453 -9.15 21.04 -2.57
CA LEU A 453 -8.19 21.73 -3.42
C LEU A 453 -8.90 22.57 -4.49
N ASN A 454 -8.86 23.90 -4.34
CA ASN A 454 -9.55 24.80 -5.26
C ASN A 454 -8.77 25.02 -6.58
N GLU A 455 -7.46 25.23 -6.49
CA GLU A 455 -6.64 25.57 -7.65
C GLU A 455 -5.18 25.12 -7.48
N VAL A 456 -4.61 24.57 -8.55
CA VAL A 456 -3.17 24.35 -8.74
C VAL A 456 -2.70 25.18 -9.93
N SER A 457 -1.79 26.12 -9.67
CA SER A 457 -1.33 27.08 -10.68
C SER A 457 0.18 27.32 -10.61
N ASN A 458 0.71 28.08 -11.58
CA ASN A 458 2.11 28.51 -11.63
C ASN A 458 3.15 27.38 -11.49
N LEU A 459 2.83 26.17 -11.97
CA LEU A 459 3.74 25.03 -11.97
C LEU A 459 5.00 25.33 -12.80
N ASN A 460 6.12 25.52 -12.12
CA ASN A 460 7.40 25.88 -12.71
C ASN A 460 8.38 24.70 -12.62
N THR A 461 8.55 24.00 -13.73
CA THR A 461 9.44 22.83 -13.82
C THR A 461 10.92 23.15 -13.62
N ALA A 462 11.35 24.41 -13.83
CA ALA A 462 12.74 24.81 -13.64
C ALA A 462 13.11 24.99 -12.16
N THR A 463 12.13 25.37 -11.32
CA THR A 463 12.35 25.61 -9.88
C THR A 463 11.72 24.55 -8.98
N GLY A 464 10.80 23.73 -9.50
CA GLY A 464 10.01 22.80 -8.69
C GLY A 464 8.86 23.47 -7.94
N ASN A 465 8.61 24.76 -8.18
CA ASN A 465 7.61 25.53 -7.43
C ASN A 465 6.23 25.48 -8.09
N TYR A 466 5.18 25.51 -7.26
CA TYR A 466 3.78 25.56 -7.67
C TYR A 466 2.94 26.28 -6.61
N ASP A 467 1.84 26.89 -7.03
CA ASP A 467 0.92 27.59 -6.14
C ASP A 467 -0.31 26.72 -5.89
N LEU A 468 -0.71 26.62 -4.62
CA LEU A 468 -1.93 25.94 -4.18
C LEU A 468 -2.90 26.95 -3.55
N ASP A 469 -4.19 26.87 -3.91
CA ASP A 469 -5.33 27.47 -3.20
C ASP A 469 -6.24 26.33 -2.73
N PHE A 470 -6.50 26.24 -1.43
CA PHE A 470 -7.29 25.16 -0.84
C PHE A 470 -8.01 25.59 0.43
N TYR A 471 -9.07 24.87 0.77
CA TYR A 471 -9.63 24.86 2.11
C TYR A 471 -8.95 23.79 2.94
N LEU A 472 -8.62 24.14 4.19
CA LEU A 472 -8.07 23.24 5.18
C LEU A 472 -9.01 23.24 6.38
N TRP A 473 -9.38 22.08 6.91
CA TRP A 473 -10.03 22.00 8.20
C TRP A 473 -9.39 20.97 9.11
N LEU A 474 -9.51 21.24 10.41
CA LEU A 474 -9.03 20.37 11.48
C LEU A 474 -10.21 20.07 12.41
N ARG A 475 -10.45 18.79 12.69
CA ARG A 475 -11.32 18.33 13.79
C ARG A 475 -10.46 17.72 14.89
N TYR A 476 -10.66 18.11 16.15
CA TYR A 476 -9.89 17.55 17.26
C TYR A 476 -10.61 17.72 18.60
N ARG A 477 -10.32 16.83 19.56
CA ARG A 477 -10.79 16.94 20.95
C ARG A 477 -9.70 17.55 21.83
N GLY A 478 -10.06 18.43 22.75
CA GLY A 478 -9.09 19.06 23.67
C GLY A 478 -8.41 20.31 23.08
N LYS A 479 -7.19 20.62 23.54
CA LYS A 479 -6.44 21.82 23.12
C LYS A 479 -5.48 21.49 21.98
N LEU A 480 -5.32 22.40 21.03
CA LEU A 480 -4.35 22.33 19.94
C LEU A 480 -3.85 23.75 19.63
N ASP A 481 -2.53 23.94 19.52
CA ASP A 481 -1.94 25.23 19.18
C ASP A 481 -1.85 25.37 17.65
N LEU A 482 -2.84 26.04 17.07
CA LEU A 482 -2.97 26.19 15.61
C LEU A 482 -1.82 27.00 14.99
N ASN A 483 -1.10 27.82 15.77
CA ASN A 483 0.04 28.60 15.30
C ASN A 483 1.29 27.73 15.06
N LYS A 484 1.29 26.50 15.57
CA LYS A 484 2.38 25.53 15.41
C LYS A 484 2.12 24.52 14.30
N ILE A 485 1.06 24.71 13.51
CA ILE A 485 0.85 23.98 12.27
C ILE A 485 1.81 24.55 11.22
N GLU A 486 2.63 23.69 10.64
CA GLU A 486 3.66 24.07 9.68
C GLU A 486 3.46 23.34 8.35
N PHE A 487 3.57 24.12 7.27
CA PHE A 487 3.62 23.62 5.91
C PHE A 487 5.08 23.40 5.51
N SER A 488 5.56 22.17 5.63
CA SER A 488 6.99 21.85 5.59
C SER A 488 7.64 22.13 4.24
N ASN A 489 6.86 22.08 3.16
CA ASN A 489 7.32 22.34 1.79
C ASN A 489 6.84 23.69 1.23
N ALA A 490 6.34 24.60 2.07
CA ALA A 490 6.02 25.96 1.65
C ALA A 490 7.30 26.77 1.45
N VAL A 491 7.41 27.50 0.34
CA VAL A 491 8.55 28.37 0.03
C VAL A 491 8.63 29.56 0.99
N THR A 492 7.46 30.08 1.37
CA THR A 492 7.30 31.12 2.39
C THR A 492 6.47 30.57 3.54
N PRO A 493 6.86 30.76 4.82
CA PRO A 493 6.06 30.32 5.96
C PRO A 493 4.62 30.84 5.89
N ILE A 494 3.67 29.94 6.09
CA ILE A 494 2.23 30.24 6.08
C ILE A 494 1.71 30.11 7.51
N ASN A 495 1.12 31.18 8.04
CA ASN A 495 0.46 31.17 9.34
C ASN A 495 -1.04 30.96 9.16
N LEU A 496 -1.65 30.11 9.99
CA LEU A 496 -3.09 29.87 10.03
C LEU A 496 -3.80 30.91 10.90
N ASP A 497 -3.75 32.17 10.47
CA ASP A 497 -4.43 33.27 11.13
C ASP A 497 -5.86 33.44 10.60
N ASN A 498 -6.82 33.75 11.46
CA ASN A 498 -8.23 34.05 11.12
C ASN A 498 -8.99 32.89 10.43
N PRO A 499 -9.49 31.89 11.19
CA PRO A 499 -10.31 30.83 10.62
C PRO A 499 -11.62 31.38 10.03
N ILE A 500 -12.05 30.80 8.90
CA ILE A 500 -13.35 31.08 8.27
C ILE A 500 -14.47 30.62 9.20
N TRP A 501 -14.32 29.41 9.75
CA TRP A 501 -15.25 28.83 10.69
C TRP A 501 -14.51 28.27 11.89
N LYS A 502 -15.08 28.48 13.07
CA LYS A 502 -14.68 27.83 14.31
C LYS A 502 -15.95 27.41 15.05
N ARG A 503 -16.12 26.11 15.28
CA ARG A 503 -17.30 25.52 15.93
C ARG A 503 -16.85 24.45 16.91
N GLU A 504 -17.66 24.22 17.94
CA GLU A 504 -17.50 23.09 18.84
C GLU A 504 -18.80 22.27 18.82
N ARG A 505 -18.70 20.95 18.64
CA ARG A 505 -19.85 20.04 18.63
C ARG A 505 -19.44 18.73 19.30
N ASN A 506 -20.19 18.28 20.31
CA ASN A 506 -19.94 17.01 21.02
C ASN A 506 -18.49 16.88 21.55
N GLY A 507 -17.91 17.98 22.05
CA GLY A 507 -16.51 18.02 22.54
C GLY A 507 -15.44 17.98 21.44
N MET A 508 -15.83 18.02 20.16
CA MET A 508 -14.94 18.17 19.02
C MET A 508 -14.89 19.64 18.58
N ASN A 509 -13.68 20.20 18.56
CA ASN A 509 -13.40 21.49 17.92
C ASN A 509 -13.27 21.26 16.42
N ILE A 510 -13.89 22.14 15.63
CA ILE A 510 -13.83 22.15 14.17
C ILE A 510 -13.38 23.54 13.74
N VAL A 511 -12.27 23.62 13.01
CA VAL A 511 -11.70 24.89 12.57
C VAL A 511 -11.37 24.80 11.08
N THR A 512 -11.78 25.78 10.29
CA THR A 512 -11.58 25.81 8.83
C THR A 512 -10.86 27.07 8.41
N PHE A 513 -9.91 26.94 7.48
CA PHE A 513 -9.08 28.00 6.91
C PHE A 513 -9.16 27.94 5.39
N LYS A 514 -8.98 29.10 4.73
CA LYS A 514 -8.60 29.15 3.33
C LYS A 514 -7.13 29.51 3.26
N VAL A 515 -6.37 28.68 2.58
CA VAL A 515 -4.91 28.78 2.50
C VAL A 515 -4.52 28.98 1.05
N ARG A 516 -3.60 29.93 0.84
CA ARG A 516 -2.96 30.15 -0.46
C ARG A 516 -1.47 30.34 -0.24
N GLY A 517 -0.65 29.64 -1.00
CA GLY A 517 0.79 29.76 -0.89
C GLY A 517 1.54 29.10 -2.05
N THR A 518 2.83 29.39 -2.11
CA THR A 518 3.76 28.75 -3.04
C THR A 518 4.49 27.63 -2.31
N PHE A 519 4.51 26.45 -2.92
CA PHE A 519 5.11 25.24 -2.40
C PHE A 519 6.19 24.75 -3.35
N SER A 520 7.09 23.93 -2.85
CA SER A 520 8.19 23.34 -3.60
C SER A 520 8.11 21.82 -3.54
N GLY A 521 8.40 21.18 -4.68
CA GLY A 521 8.48 19.73 -4.81
C GLY A 521 9.72 19.30 -5.58
N GLU A 522 10.11 18.04 -5.38
CA GLU A 522 11.22 17.43 -6.10
C GLU A 522 10.69 16.78 -7.38
N PHE A 523 11.02 17.37 -8.54
CA PHE A 523 10.64 16.83 -9.84
C PHE A 523 11.74 15.99 -10.47
N GLN A 524 11.37 14.82 -10.99
CA GLN A 524 12.28 13.87 -11.63
C GLN A 524 12.01 13.78 -13.12
N PHE A 525 13.02 14.11 -13.94
CA PHE A 525 12.87 14.21 -15.39
C PHE A 525 13.47 13.04 -16.16
N ALA A 526 13.91 11.97 -15.47
CA ALA A 526 14.56 10.82 -16.11
C ALA A 526 13.75 10.27 -17.28
N ASP A 527 12.43 10.18 -17.13
CA ASP A 527 11.52 9.65 -18.16
C ASP A 527 10.94 10.72 -19.09
N TYR A 528 11.43 11.96 -19.04
CA TYR A 528 10.87 13.07 -19.83
C TYR A 528 10.84 12.76 -21.35
N PRO A 529 9.70 12.96 -22.03
CA PRO A 529 8.48 13.66 -21.60
C PRO A 529 7.35 12.76 -21.05
N PHE A 530 7.65 11.48 -20.75
CA PHE A 530 6.73 10.53 -20.11
C PHE A 530 6.85 10.58 -18.58
N ASP A 531 7.53 11.60 -18.06
CA ASP A 531 7.75 11.83 -16.65
C ASP A 531 6.43 11.99 -15.90
N ARG A 532 6.39 11.38 -14.73
CA ARG A 532 5.35 11.58 -13.73
C ARG A 532 5.94 12.43 -12.60
N GLN A 533 5.20 13.44 -12.17
CA GLN A 533 5.63 14.35 -11.12
C GLN A 533 4.65 14.32 -9.96
N HIS A 534 5.12 14.65 -8.76
CA HIS A 534 4.27 14.73 -7.58
C HIS A 534 4.16 16.18 -7.12
N ILE A 535 2.94 16.70 -7.10
CA ILE A 535 2.60 17.94 -6.40
C ILE A 535 2.17 17.55 -4.99
N THR A 536 2.91 17.99 -3.99
CA THR A 536 2.65 17.63 -2.61
C THR A 536 2.30 18.82 -1.74
N LEU A 537 1.45 18.58 -0.74
CA LEU A 537 1.21 19.47 0.38
C LEU A 537 1.57 18.69 1.64
N VAL A 538 2.55 19.19 2.40
CA VAL A 538 3.11 18.50 3.55
C VAL A 538 2.85 19.32 4.81
N VAL A 539 2.03 18.78 5.71
CA VAL A 539 1.62 19.47 6.95
C VAL A 539 2.09 18.68 8.17
N ARG A 540 2.65 19.38 9.16
CA ARG A 540 3.04 18.80 10.45
C ARG A 540 2.78 19.77 11.61
N HIS A 541 2.90 19.27 12.84
CA HIS A 541 2.96 20.10 14.04
C HIS A 541 4.41 20.27 14.47
N GLN A 542 4.83 21.49 14.82
CA GLN A 542 6.23 21.82 15.07
C GLN A 542 6.83 21.13 16.32
N ASP A 543 6.04 20.95 17.37
CA ASP A 543 6.53 20.51 18.69
C ASP A 543 5.84 19.25 19.27
N ARG A 544 4.78 18.74 18.63
CA ARG A 544 4.06 17.55 19.10
C ARG A 544 4.56 16.33 18.33
N ASN A 545 5.20 15.40 19.04
CA ASN A 545 5.62 14.12 18.48
C ASN A 545 4.42 13.18 18.26
N SER A 546 4.62 12.10 17.50
CA SER A 546 3.59 11.12 17.13
C SER A 546 3.04 10.30 18.29
N GLU A 547 3.70 10.32 19.44
CA GLU A 547 3.23 9.69 20.68
C GLU A 547 2.16 10.56 21.36
N SER A 548 2.28 11.89 21.24
CA SER A 548 1.38 12.85 21.89
C SER A 548 0.26 13.35 20.98
N MET A 549 0.48 13.37 19.67
CA MET A 549 -0.51 13.77 18.68
C MET A 549 -0.25 13.11 17.31
N ARG A 550 -1.31 12.66 16.65
CA ARG A 550 -1.25 12.19 15.26
C ARG A 550 -2.33 12.85 14.42
N PHE A 551 -1.96 13.21 13.20
CA PHE A 551 -2.93 13.57 12.19
C PHE A 551 -3.49 12.32 11.52
N VAL A 552 -4.78 12.35 11.17
CA VAL A 552 -5.44 11.32 10.39
C VAL A 552 -6.21 11.97 9.26
N ALA A 553 -6.37 11.28 8.13
CA ALA A 553 -7.18 11.80 7.04
C ALA A 553 -8.67 11.88 7.47
N ASP A 554 -9.28 13.06 7.42
CA ASP A 554 -10.72 13.25 7.67
C ASP A 554 -11.54 12.76 6.46
N ARG A 555 -11.54 11.44 6.24
CA ARG A 555 -12.22 10.83 5.10
C ARG A 555 -13.70 11.16 5.07
N LEU A 556 -14.35 11.20 6.24
CA LEU A 556 -15.76 11.56 6.37
C LEU A 556 -15.99 13.03 6.01
N GLY A 557 -15.19 13.95 6.54
CA GLY A 557 -15.29 15.38 6.19
C GLY A 557 -14.97 15.66 4.72
N MET A 558 -14.04 14.91 4.13
CA MET A 558 -13.70 14.98 2.70
C MET A 558 -14.67 14.19 1.82
N LEU A 559 -15.73 13.58 2.35
CA LEU A 559 -16.71 12.79 1.60
C LEU A 559 -16.05 11.64 0.78
N LEU A 560 -15.02 11.03 1.34
CA LEU A 560 -14.30 9.87 0.79
C LEU A 560 -14.76 8.56 1.47
N ALA A 561 -15.90 8.57 2.13
CA ALA A 561 -16.50 7.40 2.77
C ALA A 561 -16.99 6.37 1.73
N ASP A 562 -17.68 6.85 0.70
CA ASP A 562 -18.17 6.03 -0.41
C ASP A 562 -17.02 5.47 -1.26
N GLU A 563 -17.06 4.18 -1.59
CA GLU A 563 -16.07 3.49 -2.42
C GLU A 563 -15.90 4.12 -3.81
N ASN A 564 -16.95 4.75 -4.34
CA ASN A 564 -16.89 5.43 -5.64
C ASN A 564 -16.33 6.86 -5.56
N SER A 565 -16.19 7.41 -4.34
CA SER A 565 -15.78 8.78 -4.11
C SER A 565 -14.27 8.84 -3.85
N THR A 566 -13.48 8.96 -4.94
CA THR A 566 -12.04 9.12 -4.86
C THR A 566 -11.63 10.59 -4.76
N LEU A 567 -10.45 10.83 -4.17
CA LEU A 567 -9.88 12.18 -4.12
C LEU A 567 -9.59 12.71 -5.54
N LEU A 568 -9.20 11.83 -6.46
CA LEU A 568 -9.00 12.15 -7.87
C LEU A 568 -10.30 12.68 -8.50
N ALA A 569 -11.42 11.97 -8.31
CA ALA A 569 -12.71 12.38 -8.85
C ALA A 569 -13.14 13.77 -8.36
N LYS A 570 -12.85 14.09 -7.09
CA LYS A 570 -13.09 15.43 -6.54
C LYS A 570 -12.22 16.51 -7.19
N VAL A 571 -10.91 16.27 -7.29
CA VAL A 571 -9.96 17.20 -7.92
C VAL A 571 -10.35 17.47 -9.38
N GLU A 572 -10.81 16.45 -10.11
CA GLU A 572 -11.31 16.57 -11.47
C GLU A 572 -12.62 17.36 -11.55
N GLN A 573 -13.58 17.06 -10.66
CA GLN A 573 -14.87 17.75 -10.59
C GLN A 573 -14.73 19.25 -10.30
N GLU A 574 -13.82 19.61 -9.39
CA GLU A 574 -13.54 20.99 -9.00
C GLU A 574 -12.72 21.75 -10.07
N GLN A 575 -12.23 21.06 -11.10
CA GLN A 575 -11.38 21.62 -12.15
C GLN A 575 -10.11 22.31 -11.60
N ALA A 576 -9.55 21.80 -10.50
CA ALA A 576 -8.43 22.44 -9.80
C ALA A 576 -7.21 22.69 -10.70
N PHE A 577 -7.01 21.88 -11.76
CA PHE A 577 -5.88 21.98 -12.71
C PHE A 577 -6.17 22.79 -13.98
N LYS A 578 -7.34 23.44 -14.10
CA LYS A 578 -7.73 24.15 -15.33
C LYS A 578 -6.74 25.22 -15.78
N THR A 579 -6.02 25.82 -14.84
CA THR A 579 -5.04 26.89 -15.12
C THR A 579 -3.65 26.37 -15.47
N SER A 580 -3.34 25.10 -15.16
CA SER A 580 -2.06 24.44 -15.44
C SER A 580 -2.04 23.79 -16.82
N LYS A 581 -2.00 24.61 -17.88
CA LYS A 581 -1.99 24.17 -19.29
C LYS A 581 -0.84 23.18 -19.57
N GLY A 582 -1.18 21.98 -20.02
CA GLY A 582 -0.22 20.96 -20.47
C GLY A 582 -0.03 19.78 -19.52
N TRP A 583 -0.64 19.83 -18.34
CA TRP A 583 -0.61 18.77 -17.33
C TRP A 583 -2.00 18.19 -17.08
N ARG A 584 -2.05 16.91 -16.75
CA ARG A 584 -3.22 16.21 -16.23
C ARG A 584 -2.89 15.58 -14.90
N VAL A 585 -3.88 15.46 -14.03
CA VAL A 585 -3.78 14.62 -12.84
C VAL A 585 -3.94 13.16 -13.28
N LEU A 586 -3.10 12.29 -12.74
CA LEU A 586 -3.11 10.85 -12.96
C LEU A 586 -3.68 10.15 -11.73
N ASP A 587 -3.30 10.62 -10.54
CA ASP A 587 -3.74 10.08 -9.26
C ASP A 587 -3.74 11.18 -8.20
N ALA A 588 -4.53 10.99 -7.14
CA ALA A 588 -4.58 11.88 -5.99
C ALA A 588 -4.79 11.06 -4.72
N GLN A 589 -3.88 11.23 -3.76
CA GLN A 589 -3.86 10.48 -2.52
C GLN A 589 -3.61 11.38 -1.32
N ILE A 590 -4.16 10.98 -0.18
CA ILE A 590 -3.85 11.58 1.12
C ILE A 590 -3.51 10.47 2.10
N TYR A 591 -2.37 10.60 2.76
CA TYR A 591 -1.85 9.60 3.67
C TYR A 591 -1.12 10.23 4.86
N GLN A 592 -1.02 9.46 5.93
CA GLN A 592 -0.18 9.79 7.08
C GLN A 592 1.25 9.31 6.82
N ASP A 593 2.22 10.11 7.25
CA ASP A 593 3.63 9.75 7.25
C ASP A 593 4.28 10.11 8.61
N LEU A 594 5.42 9.48 8.91
CA LEU A 594 6.20 9.71 10.12
C LEU A 594 7.60 10.21 9.75
N ILE A 595 7.91 11.45 10.12
CA ILE A 595 9.28 11.95 9.98
C ILE A 595 10.10 11.53 11.21
N LYS A 596 11.17 10.78 10.96
CA LYS A 596 12.11 10.32 11.98
C LYS A 596 13.21 11.36 12.20
N THR A 597 13.41 11.77 13.44
CA THR A 597 14.56 12.60 13.83
C THR A 597 15.40 11.86 14.85
N ALA A 598 16.57 11.37 14.42
CA ALA A 598 17.56 10.72 15.30
C ALA A 598 18.46 11.74 16.04
N SER A 599 18.10 13.03 16.02
CA SER A 599 18.83 14.07 16.72
C SER A 599 18.45 14.09 18.19
N THR A 600 19.45 14.04 19.06
CA THR A 600 19.27 14.26 20.50
C THR A 600 18.83 15.68 20.81
N LEU A 601 18.88 16.60 19.83
CA LEU A 601 18.62 18.03 19.98
C LEU A 601 19.42 18.68 21.12
N GLY A 602 20.56 18.06 21.52
CA GLY A 602 21.40 18.50 22.63
C GLY A 602 20.89 18.10 24.02
N GLU A 603 19.81 17.32 24.11
CA GLU A 603 19.23 16.88 25.38
C GLU A 603 19.92 15.59 25.85
N THR A 604 20.51 15.66 27.05
CA THR A 604 21.48 14.70 27.59
C THR A 604 20.92 13.30 27.78
N ARG A 605 19.61 13.17 28.05
CA ARG A 605 18.97 11.84 28.19
C ARG A 605 18.98 11.04 26.89
N PHE A 606 18.99 11.71 25.73
CA PHE A 606 19.03 11.06 24.42
C PHE A 606 20.47 10.68 23.99
N PHE A 607 21.50 10.99 24.78
CA PHE A 607 22.91 10.77 24.38
C PHE A 607 23.35 9.30 24.43
N GLN A 608 22.61 8.46 25.18
CA GLN A 608 22.95 7.04 25.36
C GLN A 608 21.85 6.10 24.84
N GLY A 609 20.82 6.61 24.15
CA GLY A 609 19.72 5.82 23.61
C GLY A 609 19.50 6.06 22.13
N GLU A 610 19.19 5.00 21.38
CA GLU A 610 18.63 5.07 20.03
C GLU A 610 17.20 5.60 20.11
N THR A 611 17.04 6.91 20.35
CA THR A 611 15.72 7.52 20.46
C THR A 611 15.39 8.24 19.16
N GLU A 612 14.68 7.54 18.29
CA GLU A 612 14.03 8.15 17.12
C GLU A 612 12.82 8.94 17.61
N VAL A 613 12.86 10.27 17.54
CA VAL A 613 11.67 11.08 17.76
C VAL A 613 10.88 11.15 16.45
N ASN A 614 9.69 10.58 16.47
CA ASN A 614 8.79 10.56 15.32
C ASN A 614 7.80 11.72 15.40
N PHE A 615 7.57 12.42 14.30
CA PHE A 615 6.51 13.43 14.18
C PHE A 615 5.51 13.01 13.12
N SER A 616 4.22 13.16 13.43
CA SER A 616 3.16 12.88 12.48
C SER A 616 3.09 13.98 11.42
N ARG A 617 2.99 13.55 10.17
CA ARG A 617 2.94 14.39 8.98
C ARG A 617 1.78 13.94 8.11
N MET A 618 0.97 14.87 7.61
CA MET A 618 0.01 14.59 6.55
C MET A 618 0.59 15.00 5.22
N VAL A 619 0.42 14.12 4.24
CA VAL A 619 0.82 14.36 2.87
C VAL A 619 -0.40 14.21 1.97
N LEU A 620 -0.77 15.30 1.31
CA LEU A 620 -1.61 15.24 0.10
C LEU A 620 -0.64 15.18 -1.09
N SER A 621 -0.79 14.18 -1.94
CA SER A 621 0.06 13.96 -3.12
C SER A 621 -0.83 13.85 -4.35
N LEU A 622 -0.53 14.67 -5.37
CA LEU A 622 -1.17 14.63 -6.67
C LEU A 622 -0.12 14.18 -7.68
N GLU A 623 -0.32 13.01 -8.24
CA GLU A 623 0.51 12.54 -9.34
C GLU A 623 0.02 13.21 -10.63
N ILE A 624 0.93 13.89 -11.33
CA ILE A 624 0.63 14.59 -12.57
C ILE A 624 1.48 14.06 -13.71
N GLY A 625 0.89 14.05 -14.90
CA GLY A 625 1.56 13.69 -16.15
C GLY A 625 1.31 14.72 -17.23
N ARG A 626 2.17 14.75 -18.23
CA ARG A 626 2.01 15.65 -19.38
C ARG A 626 0.88 15.18 -20.29
N HIS A 627 0.19 16.11 -20.93
CA HIS A 627 -0.74 15.78 -22.01
C HIS A 627 0.03 15.28 -23.24
N LEU A 628 0.01 13.96 -23.47
CA LEU A 628 0.74 13.34 -24.57
C LEU A 628 0.29 13.81 -25.96
N THR A 629 -0.96 14.26 -26.13
CA THR A 629 -1.49 14.67 -27.45
C THR A 629 -0.88 15.99 -27.95
N SER A 630 -0.67 16.97 -27.07
CA SER A 630 0.01 18.23 -27.40
C SER A 630 1.51 18.01 -27.60
N TYR A 631 2.13 17.12 -26.81
CA TYR A 631 3.55 16.79 -26.93
C TYR A 631 3.88 15.93 -28.17
N SER A 632 3.02 14.97 -28.51
CA SER A 632 3.21 14.09 -29.67
C SER A 632 3.25 14.87 -30.98
N SER A 633 2.36 15.87 -31.14
CA SER A 633 2.33 16.70 -32.36
C SER A 633 3.50 17.69 -32.45
N THR A 634 4.07 18.12 -31.33
CA THR A 634 5.16 19.11 -31.31
C THR A 634 6.55 18.47 -31.35
N ILE A 635 6.70 17.23 -30.88
CA ILE A 635 8.00 16.52 -30.83
C ILE A 635 8.05 15.36 -31.83
N LEU A 636 7.10 14.42 -31.79
CA LEU A 636 7.17 13.20 -32.61
C LEU A 636 6.99 13.52 -34.10
N LEU A 637 6.13 14.49 -34.45
CA LEU A 637 5.90 14.85 -35.85
C LEU A 637 7.17 15.42 -36.52
N PRO A 638 7.86 16.45 -35.98
CA PRO A 638 9.15 16.89 -36.52
C PRO A 638 10.18 15.77 -36.60
N MET A 639 10.29 14.93 -35.57
CA MET A 639 11.24 13.80 -35.57
C MET A 639 10.93 12.79 -36.68
N THR A 640 9.66 12.48 -36.89
CA THR A 640 9.19 11.59 -37.96
C THR A 640 9.49 12.19 -39.34
N ILE A 641 9.28 13.50 -39.51
CA ILE A 641 9.62 14.21 -40.75
C ILE A 641 11.13 14.15 -41.01
N LEU A 642 11.96 14.45 -40.02
CA LEU A 642 13.42 14.42 -40.13
C LEU A 642 13.94 13.01 -40.44
N PHE A 643 13.39 12.00 -39.78
CA PHE A 643 13.67 10.60 -40.07
C PHE A 643 13.30 10.24 -41.52
N THR A 644 12.11 10.64 -41.97
CA THR A 644 11.62 10.39 -43.33
C THR A 644 12.48 11.06 -44.37
N ILE A 645 12.93 12.31 -44.12
CA ILE A 645 13.87 13.01 -45.01
C ILE A 645 15.16 12.20 -45.13
N GLY A 646 15.72 11.72 -44.01
CA GLY A 646 16.93 10.90 -44.06
C GLY A 646 16.75 9.58 -44.81
N LEU A 647 15.57 8.96 -44.75
CA LEU A 647 15.24 7.78 -45.56
C LEU A 647 15.15 8.13 -47.07
N LEU A 648 14.56 9.28 -47.40
CA LEU A 648 14.46 9.76 -48.79
C LEU A 648 15.82 10.09 -49.41
N LEU A 649 16.85 10.40 -48.62
CA LEU A 649 18.21 10.59 -49.13
C LEU A 649 18.78 9.34 -49.82
N PHE A 650 18.33 8.14 -49.46
CA PHE A 650 18.72 6.91 -50.15
C PHE A 650 18.11 6.76 -51.54
N ALA A 651 17.01 7.47 -51.83
CA ALA A 651 16.35 7.49 -53.13
C ALA A 651 17.01 8.47 -54.11
N VAL A 652 17.70 9.49 -53.62
CA VAL A 652 18.54 10.38 -54.45
C VAL A 652 19.61 9.54 -55.16
N PRO A 653 19.93 9.73 -56.45
CA PRO A 653 20.95 8.93 -57.13
C PRO A 653 22.31 8.93 -56.41
N ILE A 654 23.03 7.79 -56.42
CA ILE A 654 24.33 7.65 -55.73
C ILE A 654 25.39 8.62 -56.30
N GLN A 655 25.25 9.00 -57.57
CA GLN A 655 26.13 9.96 -58.26
C GLN A 655 26.06 11.37 -57.64
N GLU A 656 24.88 11.73 -57.12
CA GLU A 656 24.59 13.05 -56.53
C GLU A 656 24.98 13.06 -55.04
N LEU A 657 26.28 12.99 -54.78
CA LEU A 657 26.81 13.04 -53.41
C LEU A 657 26.51 14.38 -52.70
N PRO A 658 26.63 15.57 -53.34
CA PRO A 658 26.42 16.83 -52.64
C PRO A 658 25.01 16.98 -52.04
N PRO A 659 23.90 16.67 -52.74
CA PRO A 659 22.55 16.68 -52.15
C PRO A 659 22.38 15.71 -50.98
N ARG A 660 22.98 14.51 -51.05
CA ARG A 660 22.92 13.50 -49.98
C ARG A 660 23.66 13.96 -48.72
N LEU A 661 24.85 14.55 -48.88
CA LEU A 661 25.62 15.09 -47.76
C LEU A 661 24.97 16.31 -47.14
N SER A 662 24.59 17.29 -47.96
CA SER A 662 23.95 18.53 -47.50
C SER A 662 22.63 18.25 -46.80
N GLY A 663 21.81 17.34 -47.33
CA GLY A 663 20.56 16.91 -46.69
C GLY A 663 20.81 16.19 -45.36
N GLY A 664 21.77 15.27 -45.31
CA GLY A 664 22.11 14.55 -44.08
C GLY A 664 22.63 15.47 -42.98
N ILE A 665 23.52 16.40 -43.33
CA ILE A 665 24.09 17.38 -42.39
C ILE A 665 23.00 18.35 -41.91
N LEU A 666 22.13 18.83 -42.81
CA LEU A 666 21.03 19.72 -42.44
C LEU A 666 20.08 19.05 -41.43
N VAL A 667 19.72 17.80 -41.66
CA VAL A 667 18.89 17.05 -40.70
C VAL A 667 19.63 16.88 -39.37
N LEU A 668 20.92 16.55 -39.37
CA LEU A 668 21.72 16.40 -38.14
C LEU A 668 21.77 17.71 -37.33
N VAL A 669 22.00 18.85 -37.99
CA VAL A 669 21.95 20.17 -37.35
C VAL A 669 20.55 20.47 -36.83
N THR A 670 19.51 20.15 -37.60
CA THR A 670 18.12 20.39 -37.19
C THR A 670 17.73 19.56 -35.97
N VAL A 671 18.12 18.28 -35.93
CA VAL A 671 17.94 17.40 -34.76
C VAL A 671 18.67 17.97 -33.53
N SER A 672 19.89 18.47 -33.72
CA SER A 672 20.69 19.06 -32.64
C SER A 672 20.09 20.37 -32.10
N LEU A 673 19.55 21.22 -32.98
CA LEU A 673 18.85 22.44 -32.59
C LEU A 673 17.52 22.13 -31.89
N LEU A 674 16.77 21.13 -32.36
CA LEU A 674 15.53 20.71 -31.73
C LEU A 674 15.78 20.14 -30.33
N ARG A 675 16.84 19.34 -30.16
CA ARG A 675 17.30 18.87 -28.85
C ARG A 675 17.66 20.02 -27.92
N ALA A 676 18.46 20.98 -28.39
CA ALA A 676 18.86 22.14 -27.59
C ALA A 676 17.65 22.97 -27.15
N ARG A 677 16.65 23.16 -28.03
CA ARG A 677 15.40 23.83 -27.68
C ARG A 677 14.66 23.12 -26.54
N LEU A 678 14.50 21.80 -26.64
CA LEU A 678 13.78 21.02 -25.61
C LEU A 678 14.55 20.94 -24.29
N SER A 679 15.89 20.90 -24.36
CA SER A 679 16.74 20.92 -23.17
C SER A 679 16.67 22.25 -22.42
N ASN A 680 16.36 23.36 -23.10
CA ASN A 680 16.21 24.67 -22.45
C ASN A 680 14.89 24.79 -21.65
N ASP A 681 13.92 23.92 -21.91
CA ASP A 681 12.65 23.88 -21.16
C ASP A 681 12.78 23.07 -19.86
N LEU A 682 13.89 22.35 -19.68
CA LEU A 682 14.20 21.56 -18.48
C LEU A 682 15.12 22.34 -17.52
N PRO A 683 15.05 22.07 -16.21
CA PRO A 683 16.04 22.55 -15.26
C PRO A 683 17.44 22.04 -15.62
N ASN A 684 18.47 22.67 -15.05
CA ASN A 684 19.85 22.24 -15.21
C ASN A 684 20.08 20.91 -14.48
N ILE A 685 19.81 19.79 -15.16
CA ILE A 685 19.93 18.43 -14.65
C ILE A 685 21.25 17.80 -15.08
N GLY A 686 21.90 17.09 -14.16
CA GLY A 686 23.21 16.44 -14.39
C GLY A 686 23.15 15.06 -15.06
N TYR A 687 21.96 14.62 -15.49
CA TYR A 687 21.72 13.30 -16.07
C TYR A 687 20.98 13.40 -17.40
N LEU A 688 21.09 12.34 -18.22
CA LEU A 688 20.38 12.21 -19.49
C LEU A 688 18.93 11.81 -19.26
N VAL A 689 18.02 12.37 -20.05
CA VAL A 689 16.58 12.06 -20.00
C VAL A 689 16.16 11.16 -21.15
N ALA A 690 14.99 10.52 -21.07
CA ALA A 690 14.49 9.60 -22.09
C ALA A 690 14.52 10.21 -23.51
N ILE A 691 14.13 11.48 -23.67
CA ILE A 691 14.18 12.17 -24.98
C ILE A 691 15.61 12.32 -25.52
N ASP A 692 16.63 12.48 -24.67
CA ASP A 692 18.03 12.58 -25.12
C ASP A 692 18.46 11.31 -25.84
N TYR A 693 18.08 10.13 -25.32
CA TYR A 693 18.36 8.85 -25.96
C TYR A 693 17.71 8.74 -27.34
N ILE A 694 16.49 9.28 -27.52
CA ILE A 694 15.84 9.31 -28.84
C ILE A 694 16.60 10.24 -29.79
N PHE A 695 17.03 11.41 -29.31
CA PHE A 695 17.84 12.32 -30.11
C PHE A 695 19.19 11.73 -30.50
N PHE A 696 19.88 11.06 -29.59
CA PHE A 696 21.13 10.37 -29.88
C PHE A 696 20.92 9.25 -30.90
N ALA A 697 19.84 8.46 -30.78
CA ALA A 697 19.50 7.45 -31.76
C ALA A 697 19.28 8.05 -33.15
N LEU A 698 18.53 9.15 -33.26
CA LEU A 698 18.36 9.88 -34.52
C LEU A 698 19.69 10.38 -35.08
N GLN A 699 20.56 10.97 -34.26
CA GLN A 699 21.86 11.46 -34.68
C GLN A 699 22.76 10.32 -35.20
N ILE A 700 22.79 9.18 -34.50
CA ILE A 700 23.54 7.98 -34.91
C ILE A 700 23.02 7.45 -36.25
N ILE A 701 21.70 7.37 -36.43
CA ILE A 701 21.06 6.94 -37.68
C ILE A 701 21.40 7.90 -38.83
N MET A 702 21.40 9.21 -38.58
CA MET A 702 21.76 10.21 -39.58
C MET A 702 23.24 10.11 -39.99
N LEU A 703 24.14 9.94 -39.01
CA LEU A 703 25.57 9.71 -39.27
C LEU A 703 25.78 8.43 -40.08
N PHE A 704 25.05 7.36 -39.75
CA PHE A 704 25.06 6.11 -40.53
C PHE A 704 24.61 6.36 -41.98
N GLY A 705 23.53 7.10 -42.21
CA GLY A 705 23.06 7.45 -43.56
C GLY A 705 24.09 8.24 -44.38
N ILE A 706 24.80 9.18 -43.75
CA ILE A 706 25.90 9.94 -44.36
C ILE A 706 27.05 9.00 -44.73
N LEU A 707 27.48 8.14 -43.80
CA LEU A 707 28.56 7.16 -44.02
C LEU A 707 28.24 6.21 -45.18
N VAL A 708 27.02 5.67 -45.22
CA VAL A 708 26.58 4.81 -46.32
C VAL A 708 26.56 5.57 -47.65
N SER A 709 26.17 6.84 -47.66
CA SER A 709 26.18 7.68 -48.87
C SER A 709 27.59 7.90 -49.40
N VAL A 710 28.56 8.22 -48.52
CA VAL A 710 29.97 8.37 -48.89
C VAL A 710 30.55 7.04 -49.40
N LEU A 711 30.31 5.94 -48.69
CA LEU A 711 30.81 4.62 -49.07
C LEU A 711 30.23 4.14 -50.41
N SER A 712 28.93 4.36 -50.63
CA SER A 712 28.26 4.03 -51.89
C SER A 712 28.84 4.83 -53.06
N TYR A 713 29.10 6.12 -52.86
CA TYR A 713 29.75 6.97 -53.86
C TYR A 713 31.18 6.52 -54.14
N TRP A 714 31.98 6.25 -53.11
CA TRP A 714 33.37 5.79 -53.25
C TRP A 714 33.47 4.46 -54.01
N LEU A 715 32.57 3.52 -53.73
CA LEU A 715 32.46 2.25 -54.47
C LEU A 715 32.05 2.47 -55.93
N LEU A 716 31.16 3.42 -56.19
CA LEU A 716 30.76 3.79 -57.55
C LEU A 716 31.92 4.40 -58.33
N ALA A 717 32.67 5.32 -57.71
CA ALA A 717 33.88 5.94 -58.27
C ALA A 717 34.99 4.90 -58.56
N SER A 718 35.06 3.84 -57.75
CA SER A 718 35.97 2.71 -57.93
C SER A 718 35.49 1.69 -58.98
N GLN A 719 34.52 2.04 -59.82
CA GLN A 719 33.87 1.18 -60.84
C GLN A 719 33.19 -0.08 -60.28
N ARG A 720 32.83 -0.11 -59.00
CA ARG A 720 32.12 -1.24 -58.35
C ARG A 720 30.62 -0.96 -58.22
N SER A 721 29.94 -0.71 -59.35
CA SER A 721 28.52 -0.29 -59.38
C SER A 721 27.56 -1.25 -58.67
N VAL A 722 27.77 -2.57 -58.81
CA VAL A 722 26.94 -3.59 -58.15
C VAL A 722 27.12 -3.54 -56.62
N ALA A 723 28.34 -3.31 -56.15
CA ALA A 723 28.62 -3.20 -54.71
C ALA A 723 28.02 -1.90 -54.14
N ALA A 724 28.17 -0.78 -54.85
CA ALA A 724 27.57 0.50 -54.47
C ALA A 724 26.04 0.41 -54.33
N SER A 725 25.36 -0.22 -55.29
CA SER A 725 23.91 -0.42 -55.23
C SER A 725 23.47 -1.31 -54.07
N ARG A 726 24.23 -2.38 -53.78
CA ARG A 726 23.96 -3.27 -52.64
C ARG A 726 24.13 -2.54 -51.31
N VAL A 727 25.20 -1.76 -51.13
CA VAL A 727 25.46 -0.99 -49.92
C VAL A 727 24.37 0.06 -49.70
N ASN A 728 23.93 0.77 -50.75
CA ASN A 728 22.83 1.75 -50.64
C ASN A 728 21.50 1.09 -50.25
N LYS A 729 21.13 -0.03 -50.88
CA LYS A 729 19.90 -0.77 -50.55
C LYS A 729 19.94 -1.36 -49.14
N LEU A 730 21.08 -1.93 -48.75
CA LEU A 730 21.28 -2.44 -47.40
C LEU A 730 21.21 -1.31 -46.37
N GLY A 731 21.83 -0.16 -46.65
CA GLY A 731 21.72 1.03 -45.80
C GLY A 731 20.28 1.48 -45.61
N ALA A 732 19.49 1.57 -46.68
CA ALA A 732 18.08 1.95 -46.59
C ALA A 732 17.23 0.97 -45.75
N VAL A 733 17.56 -0.33 -45.78
CA VAL A 733 16.89 -1.36 -44.96
C VAL A 733 17.35 -1.31 -43.50
N LEU A 734 18.63 -1.03 -43.25
CA LEU A 734 19.19 -0.96 -41.89
C LEU A 734 18.88 0.37 -41.19
N TYR A 735 18.67 1.44 -41.95
CA TYR A 735 18.38 2.79 -41.47
C TYR A 735 17.21 2.88 -40.45
N PRO A 736 16.05 2.22 -40.64
CA PRO A 736 14.96 2.24 -39.66
C PRO A 736 15.22 1.44 -38.37
N ILE A 737 16.16 0.48 -38.37
CA ILE A 737 16.29 -0.51 -37.29
C ILE A 737 16.53 0.13 -35.91
N PRO A 738 17.44 1.12 -35.74
CA PRO A 738 17.70 1.65 -34.40
C PRO A 738 16.52 2.47 -33.85
N ILE A 739 15.71 3.10 -34.71
CA ILE A 739 14.45 3.73 -34.27
C ILE A 739 13.43 2.68 -33.83
N LEU A 740 13.31 1.57 -34.54
CA LEU A 740 12.40 0.50 -34.13
C LEU A 740 12.85 -0.12 -32.80
N ALA A 741 14.16 -0.25 -32.58
CA ALA A 741 14.71 -0.73 -31.32
C ALA A 741 14.44 0.25 -30.16
N VAL A 742 14.63 1.56 -30.37
CA VAL A 742 14.32 2.59 -29.37
C VAL A 742 12.81 2.71 -29.14
N GLY A 743 11.99 2.63 -30.19
CA GLY A 743 10.53 2.64 -30.08
C GLY A 743 10.02 1.42 -29.32
N PHE A 744 10.61 0.24 -29.55
CA PHE A 744 10.33 -0.96 -28.77
C PHE A 744 10.78 -0.82 -27.32
N TYR A 745 11.97 -0.27 -27.06
CA TYR A 745 12.46 0.02 -25.71
C TYR A 745 11.51 0.95 -24.96
N ILE A 746 11.12 2.07 -25.57
CA ILE A 746 10.18 3.03 -24.97
C ILE A 746 8.83 2.39 -24.72
N TRP A 747 8.28 1.63 -25.69
CA TRP A 747 7.03 0.91 -25.51
C TRP A 747 7.14 -0.07 -24.34
N PHE A 748 8.23 -0.84 -24.26
CA PHE A 748 8.50 -1.77 -23.17
C PHE A 748 8.62 -1.07 -21.82
N THR A 749 9.36 0.05 -21.73
CA THR A 749 9.49 0.85 -20.50
C THR A 749 8.16 1.45 -20.08
N ILE A 750 7.40 2.03 -21.01
CA ILE A 750 6.07 2.60 -20.72
C ILE A 750 5.08 1.51 -20.30
N SER A 751 5.09 0.34 -20.94
CA SER A 751 4.19 -0.77 -20.61
C SER A 751 4.53 -1.49 -19.29
N ILE A 752 5.75 -1.33 -18.77
CA ILE A 752 6.15 -1.86 -17.46
C ILE A 752 5.90 -0.83 -16.35
N VAL A 753 6.01 0.46 -16.65
CA VAL A 753 5.80 1.57 -15.70
C VAL A 753 4.35 2.10 -15.70
N ALA A 754 3.49 1.61 -16.60
CA ALA A 754 2.06 1.87 -16.58
C ALA A 754 1.30 0.57 -16.31
N PRO A 755 0.86 0.30 -15.06
CA PRO A 755 -0.37 -0.43 -14.91
C PRO A 755 -1.49 0.50 -15.43
N LEU A 756 -2.21 -0.01 -16.44
CA LEU A 756 -3.58 0.41 -16.71
C LEU A 756 -4.49 -0.16 -15.63
#